data_AF-A0A3B9FMS9-F1
#
_entry.id   AF-A0A3B9FMS9-F1
#
_cell.length_a   1.000
_cell.length_b   1.000
_cell.length_c   1.000
_cell.angle_alpha   90.00
_cell.angle_beta   90.00
_cell.angle_gamma   90.00
#
_symmetry.space_group_name_H-M   'P 1'
#
loop_
_entity.id
_entity.type
_entity.pdbx_description
1 polymer ?
#
loop_
_entity_poly.entity_id
_entity_poly.type
_entity_poly.pdbx_seq_one_letter_code
_entity_poly.pdbx_strand_id
1 'polypeptide(L)'
;MRSNLHHYLKLALIVLLAGHFSIQAEARKIILGVKPGLHFDPKVLHVLPGEEVELTFDNSDLMMHNFVLVESGARMEIVEAANALGEKGPALHYVPDSAKVLASTPVVMPKKKSTVRFKAPGKEGKYPYVCTFPGHGFLMHGTLFVAKTEPKELTAGPTKNPGSPVGVPEELESTLFSPNTVTPCVACIGVAPTGEVYAGVDQIGSLGKGGGKGRIIRLVDEDHDGVSDYRTEYALIDNPRGIVPVGDKLYVLHTKWGKGTQFDGMFLSVLEDKDGDGMADGPPKHLVKEISTRKFNQSRGVDHTTNGIRMGIDGWIYVAVGDFGFVDAEGTDGTKLTMYGGGIIRVRPDGTELETYANGLRNIYDVAIDPFMNVFTRGNTNDGGGWNMRFIHEIQTGEYGYPKLFKRYTSEIIPALVDVGGGSGTGAMFFDEPGWPDKYNDVPMMCDWGRGQLFIHRVTPDGSSFTQEQESFIKCGRITDVDCDGSGRLFIGSWSNSGFKGGTGGYVARVVPKGWKYKEFPDLQKRNEIDLANMLTTPSAKARLHAQQEILRRGGKGREVLAVAVDKKLAPRARVAAIFTLKQLLGTKSHKDLLKLVDDPAVAEHALRALADRRTQVDGIPQAPFAKALKSTNPRVQVAAAVALGRLGDKSAAKALLAVSNPPATDPLPAFQAPAKVDSGPQGVHQSPLVDGKKAHPFDVDVSGWKELYLTIGDGGNGDGNDHGAWFEPTLVKKDGSVIKLTDLKWSKATQGWGKTGVGISPTGAKLGRSDKKPMAFGIGSHAVSVISYKKLPPGVMRFKCVAGLADTHRGGRVRFYVSNKVIKKFAGGGKKQIVEGPHASPNSASILPHVARQALVALRAGPACVDAIGTPNQSGALMALRYMHHPEAVDALLKRFEKSLESDTKQRIARSLVRLANKEKPYQGDTWWGTRPDTRGPYYYPTPWEKTEEIHQALVKAAKTGDPAIRFVISKLAEKDRVSIPGLPKSE
;
A
#
# COMPACT_ATOMS: atom_id res chain seq x y z
N MET A 1 95.57 36.24 22.11
CA MET A 1 95.99 34.82 22.28
C MET A 1 94.76 33.95 22.08
N ARG A 2 94.60 33.07 21.09
CA ARG A 2 95.35 32.73 19.85
C ARG A 2 94.34 32.13 18.84
N SER A 3 94.44 32.59 17.56
CA SER A 3 94.17 31.91 16.26
C SER A 3 92.82 31.19 16.01
N ASN A 4 92.08 31.34 14.90
CA ASN A 4 92.44 31.84 13.56
C ASN A 4 91.23 32.49 12.86
N LEU A 5 91.56 33.62 12.23
CA LEU A 5 90.76 34.56 11.46
C LEU A 5 90.97 34.25 9.98
N HIS A 6 89.94 34.29 9.12
CA HIS A 6 90.00 34.83 7.74
C HIS A 6 88.66 34.65 7.00
N HIS A 7 88.30 35.69 6.25
CA HIS A 7 87.19 35.81 5.28
C HIS A 7 85.85 36.34 5.80
N TYR A 8 85.93 37.52 6.42
CA TYR A 8 84.93 38.58 6.24
C TYR A 8 85.59 39.74 5.49
N LEU A 9 84.76 40.52 4.81
CA LEU A 9 85.04 41.69 3.95
C LEU A 9 85.28 41.39 2.47
N LYS A 10 84.18 41.44 1.72
CA LYS A 10 84.05 42.34 0.56
C LYS A 10 82.58 42.72 0.38
N LEU A 11 82.18 43.74 1.13
CA LEU A 11 80.98 44.52 0.94
C LEU A 11 81.45 45.94 0.55
N ALA A 12 81.23 46.34 -0.69
CA ALA A 12 81.07 47.73 -1.16
C ALA A 12 81.24 47.77 -2.69
N LEU A 13 80.14 47.88 -3.44
CA LEU A 13 79.73 49.12 -4.10
C LEU A 13 78.57 48.84 -5.06
N ILE A 14 77.43 49.49 -4.80
CA ILE A 14 76.27 49.59 -5.70
C ILE A 14 76.60 50.59 -6.80
N VAL A 15 76.55 50.21 -8.09
CA VAL A 15 76.16 51.09 -9.23
C VAL A 15 75.62 50.24 -10.40
N LEU A 16 74.31 50.38 -10.61
CA LEU A 16 73.50 50.41 -11.85
C LEU A 16 73.66 49.40 -13.02
N LEU A 17 72.48 48.87 -13.38
CA LEU A 17 71.98 48.51 -14.73
C LEU A 17 72.48 47.21 -15.40
N ALA A 18 71.71 46.13 -15.25
CA ALA A 18 71.10 45.38 -16.36
C ALA A 18 70.24 44.20 -15.84
N GLY A 19 68.98 44.11 -16.31
CA GLY A 19 68.24 42.84 -16.38
C GLY A 19 67.20 42.56 -15.29
N HIS A 20 66.01 43.17 -15.41
CA HIS A 20 64.78 42.55 -14.88
C HIS A 20 64.46 41.31 -15.74
N PHE A 21 64.77 40.10 -15.27
CA PHE A 21 64.06 38.91 -15.70
C PHE A 21 62.87 38.71 -14.79
N SER A 22 61.70 39.23 -15.20
CA SER A 22 60.43 38.76 -14.66
C SER A 22 60.23 37.32 -15.12
N ILE A 23 60.32 36.37 -14.20
CA ILE A 23 59.81 35.02 -14.41
C ILE A 23 58.29 35.15 -14.57
N GLN A 24 57.79 35.21 -15.81
CA GLN A 24 56.38 34.98 -16.08
C GLN A 24 56.08 33.53 -15.73
N ALA A 25 55.19 33.29 -14.77
CA ALA A 25 54.65 31.96 -14.53
C ALA A 25 54.01 31.45 -15.85
N GLU A 26 54.41 30.28 -16.33
CA GLU A 26 53.79 29.69 -17.51
C GLU A 26 52.30 29.41 -17.25
N ALA A 27 51.43 29.86 -18.14
CA ALA A 27 49.99 29.61 -18.05
C ALA A 27 49.70 28.11 -18.23
N ARG A 28 48.81 27.56 -17.41
CA ARG A 28 48.35 26.17 -17.53
C ARG A 28 47.58 25.99 -18.83
N LYS A 29 48.09 25.09 -19.68
CA LYS A 29 47.47 24.76 -20.96
C LYS A 29 46.37 23.73 -20.78
N ILE A 30 45.17 24.05 -21.26
CA ILE A 30 43.98 23.18 -21.23
C ILE A 30 43.45 23.05 -22.66
N ILE A 31 43.08 21.83 -23.06
CA ILE A 31 42.35 21.59 -24.30
C ILE A 31 40.91 21.24 -23.94
N LEU A 32 39.95 21.94 -24.54
CA LEU A 32 38.52 21.69 -24.40
C LEU A 32 37.97 21.38 -25.78
N GLY A 33 37.56 20.14 -26.01
CA GLY A 33 36.92 19.69 -27.23
C GLY A 33 35.39 19.71 -27.14
N VAL A 34 34.77 19.10 -28.15
CA VAL A 34 33.34 18.87 -28.25
C VAL A 34 33.06 17.43 -28.65
N LYS A 35 31.92 16.88 -28.25
CA LYS A 35 31.41 15.57 -28.68
C LYS A 35 29.98 15.70 -29.24
N PRO A 36 29.51 14.76 -30.09
CA PRO A 36 28.15 14.79 -30.62
C PRO A 36 27.10 14.95 -29.52
N GLY A 37 25.98 15.60 -29.83
CA GLY A 37 24.90 15.85 -28.85
C GLY A 37 25.01 17.18 -28.08
N LEU A 38 25.76 18.16 -28.60
CA LEU A 38 25.94 19.48 -27.97
C LEU A 38 26.62 19.39 -26.58
N HIS A 39 27.80 18.77 -26.53
CA HIS A 39 28.55 18.64 -25.29
C HIS A 39 30.01 19.07 -25.43
N PHE A 40 30.54 19.66 -24.36
CA PHE A 40 31.97 19.84 -24.19
C PHE A 40 32.65 18.55 -23.72
N ASP A 41 33.91 18.38 -24.09
CA ASP A 41 34.76 17.27 -23.63
C ASP A 41 36.18 17.77 -23.29
N PRO A 42 36.63 17.69 -22.04
CA PRO A 42 35.92 17.15 -20.87
C PRO A 42 34.82 18.10 -20.38
N LYS A 43 33.74 17.55 -19.79
CA LYS A 43 32.62 18.32 -19.20
C LYS A 43 32.97 19.04 -17.89
N VAL A 44 34.10 18.69 -17.29
CA VAL A 44 34.62 19.26 -16.04
C VAL A 44 36.09 19.60 -16.21
N LEU A 45 36.47 20.80 -15.75
CA LEU A 45 37.85 21.29 -15.73
C LEU A 45 38.24 21.63 -14.29
N HIS A 46 39.53 21.59 -13.98
CA HIS A 46 40.06 21.98 -12.67
C HIS A 46 41.29 22.87 -12.79
N VAL A 47 41.30 23.93 -11.99
CA VAL A 47 42.38 24.92 -11.88
C VAL A 47 42.55 25.37 -10.43
N LEU A 48 43.73 25.88 -10.09
CA LEU A 48 43.98 26.48 -8.79
C LEU A 48 43.39 27.90 -8.72
N PRO A 49 43.00 28.39 -7.54
CA PRO A 49 42.55 29.77 -7.36
C PRO A 49 43.59 30.79 -7.87
N GLY A 50 43.19 31.66 -8.79
CA GLY A 50 44.09 32.68 -9.38
C GLY A 50 45.13 32.16 -10.38
N GLU A 51 45.06 30.90 -10.80
CA GLU A 51 45.95 30.31 -11.81
C GLU A 51 45.80 30.99 -13.18
N GLU A 52 46.91 31.26 -13.87
CA GLU A 52 46.88 31.73 -15.26
C GLU A 52 46.60 30.55 -16.19
N VAL A 53 45.55 30.64 -17.02
CA VAL A 53 45.06 29.54 -17.87
C VAL A 53 45.12 29.94 -19.34
N GLU A 54 45.65 29.05 -20.17
CA GLU A 54 45.53 29.10 -21.64
C GLU A 54 44.64 27.95 -22.10
N LEU A 55 43.38 28.24 -22.45
CA LEU A 55 42.41 27.25 -22.90
C LEU A 55 42.32 27.27 -24.42
N THR A 56 42.62 26.14 -25.06
CA THR A 56 42.38 25.91 -26.48
C THR A 56 41.06 25.16 -26.65
N PHE A 57 40.07 25.85 -27.21
CA PHE A 57 38.80 25.28 -27.58
C PHE A 57 38.91 24.67 -28.99
N ASP A 58 38.74 23.35 -29.08
CA ASP A 58 38.85 22.55 -30.30
C ASP A 58 37.45 22.14 -30.78
N ASN A 59 36.91 22.87 -31.77
CA ASN A 59 35.63 22.52 -32.35
C ASN A 59 35.81 21.42 -33.39
N SER A 60 35.83 20.18 -32.92
CA SER A 60 35.88 18.97 -33.74
C SER A 60 34.53 18.59 -34.35
N ASP A 61 33.43 19.30 -34.06
CA ASP A 61 32.08 19.01 -34.57
C ASP A 61 31.84 19.62 -35.97
N LEU A 62 30.64 19.38 -36.52
CA LEU A 62 30.10 19.95 -37.76
C LEU A 62 29.26 21.22 -37.52
N MET A 63 29.00 21.57 -36.26
CA MET A 63 28.26 22.78 -35.87
C MET A 63 29.21 23.87 -35.34
N MET A 64 28.70 25.10 -35.23
CA MET A 64 29.43 26.24 -34.67
C MET A 64 29.28 26.27 -33.15
N HIS A 65 30.38 26.49 -32.43
CA HIS A 65 30.38 26.56 -30.97
C HIS A 65 31.32 27.64 -30.47
N ASN A 66 31.09 28.11 -29.26
CA ASN A 66 32.04 28.95 -28.52
C ASN A 66 32.16 28.44 -27.08
N PHE A 67 33.15 28.95 -26.38
CA PHE A 67 33.33 28.78 -24.95
C PHE A 67 33.09 30.12 -24.26
N VAL A 68 32.25 30.14 -23.23
CA VAL A 68 32.03 31.31 -22.36
C VAL A 68 32.06 30.86 -20.90
N LEU A 69 33.07 31.26 -20.16
CA LEU A 69 33.18 31.06 -18.71
C LEU A 69 32.43 32.18 -17.98
N VAL A 70 31.62 31.81 -16.99
CA VAL A 70 30.77 32.77 -16.27
C VAL A 70 30.88 32.63 -14.75
N GLU A 71 30.44 33.65 -14.03
CA GLU A 71 30.33 33.61 -12.56
C GLU A 71 29.41 32.47 -12.09
N SER A 72 29.64 32.02 -10.85
CA SER A 72 28.80 30.98 -10.24
C SER A 72 27.35 31.43 -10.16
N GLY A 73 26.42 30.59 -10.66
CA GLY A 73 24.99 30.89 -10.71
C GLY A 73 24.54 31.72 -11.93
N ALA A 74 25.44 32.25 -12.75
CA ALA A 74 25.10 33.15 -13.85
C ALA A 74 24.76 32.46 -15.19
N ARG A 75 24.80 31.12 -15.26
CA ARG A 75 24.71 30.38 -16.54
C ARG A 75 23.46 30.73 -17.35
N MET A 76 22.27 30.55 -16.78
CA MET A 76 21.02 30.73 -17.53
C MET A 76 20.79 32.18 -17.92
N GLU A 77 21.13 33.12 -17.03
CA GLU A 77 21.09 34.56 -17.33
C GLU A 77 21.95 34.91 -18.56
N ILE A 78 23.16 34.35 -18.67
CA ILE A 78 24.04 34.58 -19.82
C ILE A 78 23.53 33.86 -21.08
N VAL A 79 22.96 32.66 -20.97
CA VAL A 79 22.37 31.94 -22.11
C VAL A 79 21.18 32.69 -22.68
N GLU A 80 20.29 33.18 -21.83
CA GLU A 80 19.13 33.98 -22.24
C GLU A 80 19.57 35.31 -22.87
N ALA A 81 20.52 36.01 -22.24
CA ALA A 81 21.07 37.25 -22.77
C ALA A 81 21.74 37.05 -24.14
N ALA A 82 22.43 35.93 -24.35
CA ALA A 82 23.03 35.58 -25.64
C ALA A 82 21.98 35.31 -26.72
N ASN A 83 20.92 34.57 -26.40
CA ASN A 83 19.81 34.31 -27.32
C ASN A 83 19.05 35.61 -27.66
N ALA A 84 18.99 36.56 -26.74
CA ALA A 84 18.36 37.87 -26.93
C ALA A 84 19.17 38.84 -27.83
N LEU A 85 20.41 38.51 -28.21
CA LEU A 85 21.24 39.39 -29.07
C LEU A 85 20.67 39.55 -30.49
N GLY A 86 19.84 38.62 -30.96
CA GLY A 86 19.20 38.69 -32.27
C GLY A 86 20.19 38.97 -33.40
N GLU A 87 19.89 39.95 -34.25
CA GLU A 87 20.74 40.34 -35.39
C GLU A 87 22.14 40.83 -35.00
N LYS A 88 22.35 41.26 -33.75
CA LYS A 88 23.68 41.68 -33.24
C LYS A 88 24.57 40.49 -32.87
N GLY A 89 23.99 39.30 -32.73
CA GLY A 89 24.65 38.08 -32.27
C GLY A 89 25.93 37.72 -33.04
N PRO A 90 25.90 37.62 -34.38
CA PRO A 90 27.09 37.28 -35.17
C PRO A 90 28.29 38.20 -34.94
N ALA A 91 28.07 39.52 -34.88
CA ALA A 91 29.12 40.51 -34.68
C ALA A 91 29.75 40.44 -33.28
N LEU A 92 28.98 39.98 -32.29
CA LEU A 92 29.40 39.80 -30.91
C LEU A 92 29.79 38.35 -30.59
N HIS A 93 29.87 37.49 -31.59
CA HIS A 93 30.11 36.05 -31.41
C HIS A 93 29.15 35.38 -30.40
N TYR A 94 27.94 35.93 -30.30
CA TYR A 94 26.91 35.55 -29.33
C TYR A 94 27.38 35.58 -27.87
N VAL A 95 28.36 36.42 -27.54
CA VAL A 95 28.77 36.67 -26.15
C VAL A 95 28.11 37.98 -25.70
N PRO A 96 27.17 37.95 -24.75
CA PRO A 96 26.50 39.16 -24.28
C PRO A 96 27.46 40.03 -23.46
N ASP A 97 27.29 41.35 -23.55
CA ASP A 97 28.04 42.30 -22.73
C ASP A 97 27.56 42.24 -21.29
N SER A 98 28.26 41.49 -20.46
CA SER A 98 27.93 41.27 -19.05
C SER A 98 29.19 41.13 -18.22
N ALA A 99 29.22 41.84 -17.07
CA ALA A 99 30.30 41.72 -16.08
C ALA A 99 30.45 40.31 -15.50
N LYS A 100 29.45 39.43 -15.69
CA LYS A 100 29.47 38.04 -15.24
C LYS A 100 30.15 37.09 -16.24
N VAL A 101 30.54 37.56 -17.43
CA VAL A 101 31.36 36.81 -18.38
C VAL A 101 32.83 37.01 -18.01
N LEU A 102 33.48 35.92 -17.61
CA LEU A 102 34.84 35.93 -17.07
C LEU A 102 35.89 35.69 -18.16
N ALA A 103 35.56 34.89 -19.16
CA ALA A 103 36.41 34.61 -20.32
C ALA A 103 35.54 34.07 -21.46
N SER A 104 35.95 34.30 -22.71
CA SER A 104 35.25 33.70 -23.85
C SER A 104 36.14 33.52 -25.07
N THR A 105 35.73 32.63 -25.97
CA THR A 105 36.23 32.57 -27.35
C THR A 105 35.21 33.22 -28.29
N PRO A 106 35.66 33.69 -29.47
CA PRO A 106 34.76 33.86 -30.61
C PRO A 106 34.00 32.57 -30.94
N VAL A 107 32.96 32.67 -31.78
CA VAL A 107 32.36 31.50 -32.41
C VAL A 107 33.40 30.80 -33.26
N VAL A 108 33.68 29.55 -32.93
CA VAL A 108 34.63 28.69 -33.61
C VAL A 108 33.90 27.86 -34.64
N MET A 109 34.33 27.98 -35.89
CA MET A 109 33.77 27.24 -37.02
C MET A 109 34.07 25.73 -36.91
N PRO A 110 33.29 24.87 -37.59
CA PRO A 110 33.57 23.44 -37.67
C PRO A 110 35.01 23.12 -38.05
N LYS A 111 35.61 22.15 -37.37
CA LYS A 111 37.01 21.69 -37.55
C LYS A 111 38.06 22.78 -37.35
N LYS A 112 37.76 23.84 -36.59
CA LYS A 112 38.70 24.91 -36.22
C LYS A 112 38.91 24.95 -34.70
N LYS A 113 39.96 25.66 -34.29
CA LYS A 113 40.31 25.87 -32.88
C LYS A 113 40.43 27.36 -32.59
N SER A 114 40.17 27.74 -31.35
CA SER A 114 40.45 29.09 -30.83
C SER A 114 41.04 28.99 -29.44
N THR A 115 41.95 29.89 -29.09
CA THR A 115 42.59 29.91 -27.78
C THR A 115 42.19 31.18 -27.03
N VAL A 116 41.86 31.04 -25.74
CA VAL A 116 41.61 32.14 -24.82
C VAL A 116 42.54 32.02 -23.62
N ARG A 117 43.13 33.14 -23.20
CA ARG A 117 43.89 33.24 -21.95
C ARG A 117 43.09 33.99 -20.92
N PHE A 118 43.01 33.47 -19.71
CA PHE A 118 42.32 34.11 -18.61
C PHE A 118 42.94 33.71 -17.27
N LYS A 119 42.72 34.55 -16.25
CA LYS A 119 43.06 34.24 -14.88
C LYS A 119 41.87 33.56 -14.20
N ALA A 120 42.08 32.38 -13.63
CA ALA A 120 41.05 31.67 -12.89
C ALA A 120 40.55 32.53 -11.71
N PRO A 121 39.25 32.46 -11.35
CA PRO A 121 38.73 33.15 -10.18
C PRO A 121 39.56 32.91 -8.92
N GLY A 122 39.72 33.93 -8.07
CA GLY A 122 40.48 33.79 -6.81
C GLY A 122 39.70 33.08 -5.71
N LYS A 123 38.37 32.98 -5.84
CA LYS A 123 37.48 32.32 -4.88
C LYS A 123 37.24 30.88 -5.31
N GLU A 124 37.48 29.93 -4.40
CA GLU A 124 37.16 28.53 -4.64
C GLU A 124 35.66 28.34 -4.91
N GLY A 125 35.31 27.47 -5.86
CA GLY A 125 33.92 27.24 -6.24
C GLY A 125 33.74 26.62 -7.61
N LYS A 126 32.47 26.44 -8.00
CA LYS A 126 32.05 25.91 -9.30
C LYS A 126 31.67 27.07 -10.21
N TYR A 127 32.40 27.23 -11.32
CA TYR A 127 32.17 28.27 -12.31
C TYR A 127 31.70 27.61 -13.61
N PRO A 128 30.46 27.84 -14.05
CA PRO A 128 29.97 27.27 -15.29
C PRO A 128 30.74 27.82 -16.48
N TYR A 129 31.00 26.97 -17.47
CA TYR A 129 31.28 27.42 -18.83
C TYR A 129 30.21 26.87 -19.76
N VAL A 130 29.85 27.65 -20.78
CA VAL A 130 28.67 27.39 -21.62
C VAL A 130 28.95 27.80 -23.06
N CYS A 131 28.32 27.11 -24.01
CA CYS A 131 28.25 27.54 -25.40
C CYS A 131 27.06 28.50 -25.53
N THR A 132 27.32 29.73 -25.94
CA THR A 132 26.29 30.77 -26.12
C THR A 132 25.88 30.94 -27.58
N PHE A 133 26.35 30.07 -28.49
CA PHE A 133 25.77 29.98 -29.83
C PHE A 133 24.26 29.69 -29.72
N PRO A 134 23.39 30.34 -30.52
CA PRO A 134 21.95 30.33 -30.28
C PRO A 134 21.37 28.92 -30.10
N GLY A 135 20.62 28.73 -29.01
CA GLY A 135 20.00 27.44 -28.65
C GLY A 135 20.94 26.37 -28.07
N HIS A 136 22.26 26.50 -28.16
CA HIS A 136 23.19 25.47 -27.67
C HIS A 136 23.33 25.47 -26.15
N GLY A 137 23.30 26.65 -25.51
CA GLY A 137 23.65 26.82 -24.09
C GLY A 137 22.74 26.16 -23.07
N PHE A 138 21.55 25.72 -23.50
CA PHE A 138 20.65 24.91 -22.67
C PHE A 138 21.25 23.53 -22.38
N LEU A 139 21.89 22.92 -23.38
CA LEU A 139 22.45 21.55 -23.32
C LEU A 139 23.99 21.53 -23.23
N MET A 140 24.65 22.50 -23.86
CA MET A 140 26.10 22.54 -24.01
C MET A 140 26.77 23.42 -22.97
N HIS A 141 27.05 22.81 -21.82
CA HIS A 141 27.75 23.45 -20.72
C HIS A 141 28.60 22.46 -19.93
N GLY A 142 29.59 22.98 -19.21
CA GLY A 142 30.41 22.25 -18.28
C GLY A 142 30.78 23.09 -17.07
N THR A 143 31.65 22.58 -16.21
CA THR A 143 32.03 23.25 -14.96
C THR A 143 33.54 23.35 -14.81
N LEU A 144 34.03 24.57 -14.55
CA LEU A 144 35.38 24.83 -14.08
C LEU A 144 35.37 24.83 -12.54
N PHE A 145 36.09 23.89 -11.94
CA PHE A 145 36.36 23.87 -10.52
C PHE A 145 37.61 24.69 -10.22
N VAL A 146 37.43 25.68 -9.37
CA VAL A 146 38.53 26.45 -8.79
C VAL A 146 38.73 25.91 -7.38
N ALA A 147 39.79 25.14 -7.15
CA ALA A 147 40.04 24.49 -5.87
C ALA A 147 41.52 24.18 -5.66
N LYS A 148 42.03 24.33 -4.42
CA LYS A 148 43.42 23.99 -4.06
C LYS A 148 43.72 22.49 -4.13
N THR A 149 42.72 21.65 -3.98
CA THR A 149 42.80 20.20 -4.15
C THR A 149 41.94 19.81 -5.34
N GLU A 150 42.40 18.81 -6.11
CA GLU A 150 41.61 18.25 -7.21
C GLU A 150 40.32 17.61 -6.65
N PRO A 151 39.12 18.06 -7.05
CA PRO A 151 37.86 17.46 -6.62
C PRO A 151 37.80 15.94 -6.86
N LYS A 152 37.26 15.17 -5.91
CA LYS A 152 36.97 13.73 -6.10
C LYS A 152 36.06 13.46 -7.32
N GLU A 153 35.31 14.47 -7.75
CA GLU A 153 34.47 14.47 -8.95
C GLU A 153 35.29 14.40 -10.26
N LEU A 154 36.62 14.66 -10.24
CA LEU A 154 37.52 14.52 -11.41
C LEU A 154 38.21 13.14 -11.50
N THR A 155 38.30 12.39 -10.40
CA THR A 155 39.01 11.10 -10.33
C THR A 155 38.07 9.89 -10.32
N ALA A 156 36.77 10.12 -10.16
CA ALA A 156 35.76 9.12 -10.41
C ALA A 156 35.34 9.18 -11.89
N GLY A 157 36.01 8.43 -12.76
CA GLY A 157 35.27 7.84 -13.86
C GLY A 157 34.08 7.06 -13.25
N PRO A 158 32.94 6.91 -13.95
CA PRO A 158 31.91 5.99 -13.49
C PRO A 158 32.61 4.67 -13.15
N THR A 159 32.53 4.27 -11.88
CA THR A 159 33.02 2.96 -11.48
C THR A 159 32.25 1.98 -12.36
N LYS A 160 32.93 1.35 -13.32
CA LYS A 160 32.38 0.19 -14.03
C LYS A 160 31.87 -0.78 -12.97
N ASN A 161 30.55 -0.84 -12.85
CA ASN A 161 29.76 -1.71 -11.98
C ASN A 161 30.36 -1.98 -10.59
N PRO A 162 29.99 -1.21 -9.53
CA PRO A 162 30.20 -1.67 -8.15
C PRO A 162 29.41 -2.95 -7.78
N GLY A 163 28.76 -3.60 -8.75
CA GLY A 163 27.78 -4.66 -8.54
C GLY A 163 26.47 -4.07 -8.03
N SER A 164 25.36 -4.49 -8.62
CA SER A 164 24.05 -4.18 -8.06
C SER A 164 23.85 -4.92 -6.73
N PRO A 165 23.32 -4.27 -5.68
CA PRO A 165 22.97 -4.95 -4.41
C PRO A 165 21.73 -5.86 -4.54
N VAL A 166 21.16 -5.98 -5.74
CA VAL A 166 19.96 -6.75 -6.03
C VAL A 166 20.35 -8.16 -6.52
N GLY A 167 19.81 -9.18 -5.85
CA GLY A 167 19.95 -10.57 -6.27
C GLY A 167 18.89 -10.95 -7.29
N VAL A 168 19.32 -11.39 -8.47
CA VAL A 168 18.44 -11.75 -9.60
C VAL A 168 18.67 -13.21 -10.04
N PRO A 169 17.68 -13.86 -10.69
CA PRO A 169 17.86 -15.14 -11.36
C PRO A 169 19.01 -15.15 -12.38
N GLU A 170 19.55 -16.34 -12.70
CA GLU A 170 20.76 -16.51 -13.51
C GLU A 170 20.64 -15.94 -14.92
N GLU A 171 19.46 -15.98 -15.52
CA GLU A 171 19.16 -15.45 -16.85
C GLU A 171 19.04 -13.92 -16.90
N LEU A 172 19.02 -13.25 -15.75
CA LEU A 172 18.93 -11.80 -15.64
C LEU A 172 20.27 -11.22 -15.18
N GLU A 173 20.42 -9.93 -15.40
CA GLU A 173 21.51 -9.12 -14.86
C GLU A 173 20.95 -7.83 -14.26
N SER A 174 21.67 -7.29 -13.27
CA SER A 174 21.29 -6.04 -12.65
C SER A 174 22.47 -5.09 -12.48
N THR A 175 22.17 -3.80 -12.55
CA THR A 175 23.12 -2.68 -12.49
C THR A 175 22.65 -1.69 -11.43
N LEU A 176 23.60 -1.06 -10.73
CA LEU A 176 23.29 0.02 -9.79
C LEU A 176 23.01 1.29 -10.60
N PHE A 177 21.75 1.49 -10.94
CA PHE A 177 21.32 2.60 -11.79
C PHE A 177 21.59 3.96 -11.16
N SER A 178 21.28 4.12 -9.86
CA SER A 178 21.55 5.34 -9.11
C SER A 178 21.92 5.04 -7.66
N PRO A 179 23.06 5.54 -7.16
CA PRO A 179 23.52 5.27 -5.80
C PRO A 179 22.81 6.16 -4.76
N ASN A 180 22.99 5.84 -3.47
CA ASN A 180 22.41 6.60 -2.35
C ASN A 180 22.88 8.06 -2.27
N THR A 181 24.05 8.39 -2.84
CA THR A 181 24.55 9.77 -2.92
C THR A 181 23.72 10.63 -3.87
N VAL A 182 22.95 10.01 -4.76
CA VAL A 182 22.01 10.67 -5.67
C VAL A 182 20.59 10.50 -5.17
N THR A 183 20.15 9.26 -4.98
CA THR A 183 18.77 8.93 -4.58
C THR A 183 18.76 8.25 -3.20
N PRO A 184 18.96 8.99 -2.10
CA PRO A 184 18.77 8.41 -0.77
C PRO A 184 17.29 8.15 -0.52
N CYS A 185 16.96 7.07 0.17
CA CYS A 185 15.65 6.76 0.72
C CYS A 185 14.51 6.84 -0.32
N VAL A 186 14.67 6.14 -1.46
CA VAL A 186 13.68 6.10 -2.56
C VAL A 186 12.39 5.44 -2.07
N ALA A 187 11.32 6.20 -1.90
CA ALA A 187 10.02 5.70 -1.42
C ALA A 187 9.11 5.21 -2.55
N CYS A 188 9.20 5.81 -3.73
CA CYS A 188 8.46 5.42 -4.93
C CYS A 188 9.25 5.77 -6.18
N ILE A 189 8.92 5.15 -7.31
CA ILE A 189 9.44 5.46 -8.63
C ILE A 189 8.31 5.52 -9.66
N GLY A 190 8.48 6.35 -10.69
CA GLY A 190 7.67 6.29 -11.90
C GLY A 190 8.59 6.39 -13.11
N VAL A 191 8.38 5.55 -14.11
CA VAL A 191 9.29 5.44 -15.25
C VAL A 191 8.56 5.86 -16.53
N ALA A 192 9.13 6.80 -17.27
CA ALA A 192 8.61 7.22 -18.58
C ALA A 192 8.84 6.10 -19.61
N PRO A 193 8.01 6.00 -20.67
CA PRO A 193 8.19 4.94 -21.68
C PRO A 193 9.53 5.06 -22.42
N THR A 194 10.09 6.26 -22.47
CA THR A 194 11.39 6.63 -23.05
C THR A 194 12.59 6.32 -22.15
N GLY A 195 12.36 5.90 -20.89
CA GLY A 195 13.42 5.41 -20.01
C GLY A 195 13.79 6.34 -18.85
N GLU A 196 13.24 7.55 -18.78
CA GLU A 196 13.52 8.44 -17.66
C GLU A 196 12.86 7.95 -16.38
N VAL A 197 13.64 7.90 -15.31
CA VAL A 197 13.19 7.42 -14.01
C VAL A 197 13.00 8.62 -13.09
N TYR A 198 11.78 8.80 -12.60
CA TYR A 198 11.45 9.78 -11.57
C TYR A 198 11.47 9.09 -10.20
N ALA A 199 12.54 9.30 -9.44
CA ALA A 199 12.71 8.73 -8.11
C ALA A 199 12.21 9.68 -7.03
N GLY A 200 11.16 9.27 -6.31
CA GLY A 200 10.66 9.96 -5.12
C GLY A 200 11.55 9.70 -3.91
N VAL A 201 12.39 10.66 -3.56
CA VAL A 201 13.26 10.63 -2.37
C VAL A 201 12.45 11.09 -1.16
N ASP A 202 12.42 10.27 -0.12
CA ASP A 202 11.73 10.58 1.14
C ASP A 202 12.62 10.28 2.36
N GLN A 203 13.34 11.29 2.84
CA GLN A 203 14.16 11.18 4.06
C GLN A 203 13.37 11.48 5.35
N ILE A 204 12.04 11.64 5.26
CA ILE A 204 11.14 11.74 6.42
C ILE A 204 10.73 10.31 6.85
N GLY A 205 10.40 9.45 5.88
CA GLY A 205 9.92 8.09 6.12
C GLY A 205 8.49 8.03 6.67
N SER A 206 8.01 6.82 6.98
CA SER A 206 6.60 6.61 7.37
C SER A 206 6.23 7.14 8.77
N LEU A 207 7.18 7.18 9.71
CA LEU A 207 6.98 7.64 11.09
C LEU A 207 7.68 8.98 11.39
N GLY A 208 8.45 9.51 10.44
CA GLY A 208 9.03 10.85 10.56
C GLY A 208 8.00 11.95 10.32
N LYS A 209 8.40 13.17 10.68
CA LYS A 209 7.56 14.39 10.63
C LYS A 209 8.42 15.58 10.24
N GLY A 210 7.76 16.60 9.68
CA GLY A 210 8.38 17.86 9.26
C GLY A 210 8.92 17.80 7.84
N GLY A 211 8.81 18.94 7.14
CA GLY A 211 9.09 19.06 5.71
C GLY A 211 10.53 19.41 5.35
N GLY A 212 10.75 19.65 4.06
CA GLY A 212 12.04 20.06 3.48
C GLY A 212 13.03 18.90 3.32
N LYS A 213 12.55 17.66 3.29
CA LYS A 213 13.38 16.45 3.22
C LYS A 213 12.95 15.48 2.13
N GLY A 214 11.90 15.80 1.37
CA GLY A 214 11.54 15.09 0.16
C GLY A 214 11.88 15.87 -1.11
N ARG A 215 12.09 15.13 -2.19
CA ARG A 215 12.29 15.64 -3.55
C ARG A 215 12.02 14.55 -4.57
N ILE A 216 11.77 14.94 -5.81
CA ILE A 216 11.75 14.04 -6.97
C ILE A 216 13.04 14.29 -7.75
N ILE A 217 13.78 13.23 -8.05
CA ILE A 217 14.97 13.29 -8.90
C ILE A 217 14.64 12.57 -10.21
N ARG A 218 14.79 13.26 -11.34
CA ARG A 218 14.72 12.65 -12.67
C ARG A 218 16.10 12.14 -13.04
N LEU A 219 16.17 10.89 -13.51
CA LEU A 219 17.38 10.18 -13.87
C LEU A 219 17.28 9.72 -15.33
N VAL A 220 18.36 9.91 -16.09
CA VAL A 220 18.45 9.51 -17.51
C VAL A 220 19.73 8.73 -17.74
N ASP A 221 19.60 7.63 -18.47
CA ASP A 221 20.66 6.73 -18.95
C ASP A 221 20.80 6.98 -20.46
N GLU A 222 21.69 7.91 -20.78
CA GLU A 222 21.87 8.52 -22.11
C GLU A 222 22.63 7.58 -23.04
N ASP A 223 23.65 6.88 -22.51
CA ASP A 223 24.45 5.94 -23.29
C ASP A 223 23.95 4.47 -23.20
N HIS A 224 22.92 4.24 -22.38
CA HIS A 224 22.23 2.96 -22.20
C HIS A 224 23.09 1.88 -21.50
N ASP A 225 24.17 2.26 -20.82
CA ASP A 225 25.05 1.35 -20.08
C ASP A 225 24.42 0.77 -18.81
N GLY A 226 23.29 1.33 -18.36
CA GLY A 226 22.58 0.91 -17.16
C GLY A 226 22.89 1.69 -15.90
N VAL A 227 23.56 2.81 -16.03
CA VAL A 227 23.81 3.80 -15.00
C VAL A 227 23.15 5.12 -15.41
N SER A 228 22.64 5.88 -14.44
CA SER A 228 22.11 7.22 -14.73
C SER A 228 23.26 8.21 -14.96
N ASP A 229 23.39 8.72 -16.18
CA ASP A 229 24.38 9.74 -16.58
C ASP A 229 23.96 11.15 -16.19
N TYR A 230 22.68 11.45 -16.39
CA TYR A 230 22.11 12.77 -16.20
C TYR A 230 21.06 12.75 -15.10
N ARG A 231 21.05 13.81 -14.29
CA ARG A 231 20.11 13.98 -13.19
C ARG A 231 19.68 15.42 -13.01
N THR A 232 18.40 15.61 -12.75
CA THR A 232 17.80 16.89 -12.35
C THR A 232 17.00 16.69 -11.08
N GLU A 233 17.04 17.68 -10.19
CA GLU A 233 16.05 17.77 -9.12
C GLU A 233 14.77 18.30 -9.75
N TYR A 234 13.89 17.39 -10.13
CA TYR A 234 12.67 17.72 -10.88
C TYR A 234 11.74 18.61 -10.06
N ALA A 235 11.55 18.28 -8.77
CA ALA A 235 10.73 19.09 -7.86
C ALA A 235 11.10 18.84 -6.39
N LEU A 236 11.05 19.89 -5.57
CA LEU A 236 11.07 19.78 -4.11
C LEU A 236 9.66 19.46 -3.60
N ILE A 237 9.46 18.22 -3.13
CA ILE A 237 8.14 17.74 -2.69
C ILE A 237 8.30 16.77 -1.51
N ASP A 238 7.55 16.98 -0.44
CA ASP A 238 7.66 16.15 0.75
C ASP A 238 6.85 14.85 0.64
N ASN A 239 7.43 13.75 1.13
CA ASN A 239 6.88 12.39 1.07
C ASN A 239 6.20 12.02 -0.27
N PRO A 240 6.91 12.03 -1.41
CA PRO A 240 6.36 11.42 -2.62
C PRO A 240 6.06 9.94 -2.36
N ARG A 241 4.85 9.48 -2.66
CA ARG A 241 4.39 8.10 -2.39
C ARG A 241 3.95 7.30 -3.61
N GLY A 242 3.71 7.97 -4.73
CA GLY A 242 3.42 7.33 -5.99
C GLY A 242 3.56 8.34 -7.11
N ILE A 243 4.10 7.91 -8.24
CA ILE A 243 4.48 8.77 -9.36
C ILE A 243 4.04 8.09 -10.67
N VAL A 244 3.35 8.84 -11.54
CA VAL A 244 3.00 8.38 -12.88
C VAL A 244 3.39 9.47 -13.91
N PRO A 245 4.44 9.26 -14.71
CA PRO A 245 4.78 10.14 -15.82
C PRO A 245 3.89 9.87 -17.04
N VAL A 246 3.35 10.92 -17.66
CA VAL A 246 2.54 10.86 -18.89
C VAL A 246 2.85 12.08 -19.76
N GLY A 247 3.63 11.90 -20.82
CA GLY A 247 4.02 13.02 -21.70
C GLY A 247 4.78 14.09 -20.92
N ASP A 248 4.32 15.34 -21.01
CA ASP A 248 4.84 16.52 -20.31
C ASP A 248 4.32 16.64 -18.86
N LYS A 249 3.67 15.60 -18.31
CA LYS A 249 3.03 15.63 -16.99
C LYS A 249 3.60 14.58 -16.06
N LEU A 250 3.77 14.97 -14.80
CA LEU A 250 4.08 14.08 -13.70
C LEU A 250 2.97 14.13 -12.66
N TYR A 251 2.18 13.06 -12.55
CA TYR A 251 1.21 12.89 -11.49
C TYR A 251 1.93 12.37 -10.25
N VAL A 252 1.72 13.02 -9.11
CA VAL A 252 2.39 12.67 -7.85
C VAL A 252 1.42 12.74 -6.67
N LEU A 253 1.39 11.67 -5.88
CA LEU A 253 0.80 11.70 -4.54
C LEU A 253 1.87 12.09 -3.53
N HIS A 254 1.60 13.13 -2.74
CA HIS A 254 2.58 13.68 -1.80
C HIS A 254 1.94 14.36 -0.61
N THR A 255 2.76 14.72 0.38
CA THR A 255 2.32 15.55 1.51
C THR A 255 2.87 16.96 1.38
N LYS A 256 2.35 17.85 2.23
CA LYS A 256 2.95 19.14 2.52
C LYS A 256 3.07 19.30 4.02
N TRP A 257 4.22 19.76 4.46
CA TRP A 257 4.46 20.13 5.85
C TRP A 257 4.81 21.60 5.93
N GLY A 258 4.21 22.29 6.90
CA GLY A 258 4.52 23.67 7.24
C GLY A 258 5.79 23.77 8.10
N LYS A 259 5.90 24.86 8.86
CA LYS A 259 7.04 25.04 9.79
C LYS A 259 7.06 23.96 10.87
N GLY A 260 8.25 23.46 11.17
CA GLY A 260 8.46 22.44 12.20
C GLY A 260 7.83 21.10 11.80
N THR A 261 6.84 20.64 12.58
CA THR A 261 6.13 19.37 12.32
C THR A 261 4.70 19.57 11.86
N GLN A 262 4.27 20.79 11.53
CA GLN A 262 2.90 21.06 11.10
C GLN A 262 2.55 20.33 9.80
N PHE A 263 1.47 19.55 9.79
CA PHE A 263 0.97 18.85 8.62
C PHE A 263 -0.05 19.72 7.86
N ASP A 264 0.33 20.19 6.68
CA ASP A 264 -0.49 21.11 5.88
C ASP A 264 -1.47 20.38 4.97
N GLY A 265 -1.25 19.10 4.65
CA GLY A 265 -2.20 18.30 3.89
C GLY A 265 -1.54 17.17 3.10
N MET A 266 -2.39 16.35 2.49
CA MET A 266 -2.00 15.34 1.52
C MET A 266 -2.74 15.58 0.21
N PHE A 267 -2.02 15.47 -0.91
CA PHE A 267 -2.51 15.88 -2.21
C PHE A 267 -2.13 14.85 -3.27
N LEU A 268 -3.07 14.57 -4.18
CA LEU A 268 -2.72 14.14 -5.52
C LEU A 268 -2.54 15.40 -6.37
N SER A 269 -1.40 15.53 -7.03
CA SER A 269 -1.06 16.71 -7.83
C SER A 269 -0.55 16.33 -9.20
N VAL A 270 -0.56 17.30 -10.12
CA VAL A 270 0.16 17.25 -11.38
C VAL A 270 1.21 18.35 -11.42
N LEU A 271 2.41 17.99 -11.88
CA LEU A 271 3.50 18.88 -12.27
C LEU A 271 3.66 18.80 -13.79
N GLU A 272 4.09 19.89 -14.42
CA GLU A 272 4.27 19.96 -15.88
C GLU A 272 5.73 20.34 -16.19
N ASP A 273 6.25 19.80 -17.28
CA ASP A 273 7.57 20.08 -17.87
C ASP A 273 7.33 20.34 -19.37
N LYS A 274 6.85 21.54 -19.70
CA LYS A 274 6.41 21.89 -21.05
C LYS A 274 7.57 22.27 -21.96
N ASP A 275 8.66 22.78 -21.39
CA ASP A 275 9.86 23.16 -22.14
C ASP A 275 10.83 21.98 -22.34
N GLY A 276 10.64 20.87 -21.61
CA GLY A 276 11.41 19.65 -21.75
C GLY A 276 12.80 19.75 -21.14
N ASP A 277 13.04 20.68 -20.22
CA ASP A 277 14.34 20.87 -19.57
C ASP A 277 14.63 19.82 -18.47
N GLY A 278 13.63 18.99 -18.14
CA GLY A 278 13.73 17.95 -17.14
C GLY A 278 13.48 18.45 -15.71
N MET A 279 12.89 19.63 -15.53
CA MET A 279 12.42 20.20 -14.27
C MET A 279 10.92 20.51 -14.35
N ALA A 280 10.26 20.63 -13.19
CA ALA A 280 8.89 21.12 -13.18
C ALA A 280 8.85 22.64 -13.43
N ASP A 281 8.01 23.09 -14.38
CA ASP A 281 7.81 24.49 -14.75
C ASP A 281 7.28 25.37 -13.59
N GLY A 282 6.78 24.75 -12.53
CA GLY A 282 6.13 25.46 -11.44
C GLY A 282 5.65 24.57 -10.30
N PRO A 283 4.92 25.17 -9.34
CA PRO A 283 4.42 24.45 -8.18
C PRO A 283 3.37 23.40 -8.58
N PRO A 284 3.20 22.33 -7.77
CA PRO A 284 2.22 21.29 -8.05
C PRO A 284 0.79 21.83 -8.08
N LYS A 285 0.03 21.49 -9.12
CA LYS A 285 -1.41 21.74 -9.19
C LYS A 285 -2.17 20.59 -8.54
N HIS A 286 -2.90 20.87 -7.46
CA HIS A 286 -3.66 19.86 -6.74
C HIS A 286 -4.90 19.40 -7.52
N LEU A 287 -4.97 18.10 -7.77
CA LEU A 287 -6.11 17.40 -8.37
C LEU A 287 -7.09 16.88 -7.32
N VAL A 288 -6.56 16.40 -6.19
CA VAL A 288 -7.35 16.02 -5.01
C VAL A 288 -6.68 16.57 -3.76
N LYS A 289 -7.46 17.22 -2.90
CA LYS A 289 -7.02 17.74 -1.60
C LYS A 289 -7.54 16.86 -0.46
N GLU A 290 -6.92 16.95 0.71
CA GLU A 290 -7.36 16.25 1.94
C GLU A 290 -7.47 14.72 1.80
N ILE A 291 -6.66 14.10 0.95
CA ILE A 291 -6.71 12.66 0.67
C ILE A 291 -6.04 11.82 1.77
N SER A 292 -6.04 12.29 3.02
CA SER A 292 -5.65 11.51 4.20
C SER A 292 -6.08 12.26 5.47
N THR A 293 -6.20 11.53 6.58
CA THR A 293 -6.51 12.13 7.87
C THR A 293 -5.34 12.91 8.50
N ARG A 294 -5.50 14.24 8.63
CA ARG A 294 -4.51 15.16 9.24
C ARG A 294 -4.07 14.76 10.65
N LYS A 295 -5.03 14.44 11.53
CA LYS A 295 -4.78 14.09 12.94
C LYS A 295 -3.78 12.93 13.08
N PHE A 296 -3.96 11.88 12.30
CA PHE A 296 -3.10 10.70 12.38
C PHE A 296 -1.75 10.93 11.71
N ASN A 297 -1.72 11.63 10.56
CA ASN A 297 -0.46 12.05 9.94
C ASN A 297 0.40 12.92 10.88
N GLN A 298 -0.21 13.88 11.57
CA GLN A 298 0.45 14.74 12.55
C GLN A 298 1.00 13.96 13.76
N SER A 299 0.21 13.02 14.30
CA SER A 299 0.54 12.31 15.54
C SER A 299 1.47 11.12 15.34
N ARG A 300 1.30 10.35 14.26
CA ARG A 300 2.01 9.10 13.99
C ARG A 300 3.03 9.19 12.85
N GLY A 301 2.90 10.19 12.00
CA GLY A 301 3.50 10.16 10.68
C GLY A 301 2.55 9.52 9.68
N VAL A 302 3.06 9.36 8.49
CA VAL A 302 2.37 8.94 7.28
C VAL A 302 2.42 7.43 7.09
N ASP A 303 2.13 6.72 8.16
CA ASP A 303 1.97 5.27 8.26
C ASP A 303 0.49 4.94 8.04
N HIS A 304 0.13 3.90 7.29
CA HIS A 304 -1.28 3.56 6.98
C HIS A 304 -2.13 4.70 6.36
N THR A 305 -1.47 5.64 5.68
CA THR A 305 -2.11 6.72 4.95
C THR A 305 -2.46 6.28 3.52
N THR A 306 -2.76 7.24 2.64
CA THR A 306 -2.91 7.01 1.20
C THR A 306 -1.54 6.83 0.54
N ASN A 307 -1.38 5.82 -0.30
CA ASN A 307 -0.10 5.35 -0.83
C ASN A 307 -0.10 5.32 -2.37
N GLY A 308 0.59 4.40 -3.02
CA GLY A 308 0.86 4.33 -4.45
C GLY A 308 -0.31 4.62 -5.39
N ILE A 309 0.04 5.09 -6.58
CA ILE A 309 -0.89 5.48 -7.63
C ILE A 309 -0.55 4.78 -8.94
N ARG A 310 -1.57 4.40 -9.72
CA ARG A 310 -1.41 3.79 -11.04
C ARG A 310 -2.48 4.27 -11.99
N MET A 311 -2.12 4.59 -13.24
CA MET A 311 -3.08 4.92 -14.28
C MET A 311 -3.52 3.66 -15.03
N GLY A 312 -4.83 3.44 -15.15
CA GLY A 312 -5.40 2.36 -15.97
C GLY A 312 -5.58 2.77 -17.43
N ILE A 313 -5.76 1.79 -18.33
CA ILE A 313 -6.08 2.06 -19.75
C ILE A 313 -7.49 2.65 -19.94
N ASP A 314 -8.30 2.68 -18.89
CA ASP A 314 -9.56 3.42 -18.80
C ASP A 314 -9.35 4.92 -18.46
N GLY A 315 -8.09 5.32 -18.25
CA GLY A 315 -7.61 6.67 -17.97
C GLY A 315 -7.96 7.20 -16.60
N TRP A 316 -8.35 6.35 -15.66
CA TRP A 316 -8.44 6.72 -14.26
C TRP A 316 -7.08 6.62 -13.57
N ILE A 317 -6.81 7.53 -12.64
CA ILE A 317 -5.71 7.38 -11.68
C ILE A 317 -6.29 6.66 -10.46
N TYR A 318 -5.86 5.42 -10.26
CA TYR A 318 -6.19 4.60 -9.10
C TYR A 318 -5.23 4.95 -7.96
N VAL A 319 -5.78 5.08 -6.75
CA VAL A 319 -5.04 5.49 -5.55
C VAL A 319 -5.29 4.47 -4.45
N ALA A 320 -4.22 3.87 -3.94
CA ALA A 320 -4.26 2.94 -2.81
C ALA A 320 -4.47 3.71 -1.49
N VAL A 321 -5.49 3.38 -0.71
CA VAL A 321 -5.83 4.10 0.54
C VAL A 321 -5.68 3.18 1.74
N GLY A 322 -4.86 3.58 2.71
CA GLY A 322 -4.73 2.91 4.00
C GLY A 322 -5.81 3.30 5.00
N ASP A 323 -5.85 2.59 6.13
CA ASP A 323 -6.99 2.59 7.04
C ASP A 323 -7.12 3.79 7.97
N PHE A 324 -6.22 4.77 7.86
CA PHE A 324 -6.54 6.11 8.33
C PHE A 324 -7.71 6.71 7.55
N GLY A 325 -7.89 6.31 6.29
CA GLY A 325 -8.85 6.91 5.40
C GLY A 325 -8.70 8.43 5.33
N PHE A 326 -9.79 9.11 5.01
CA PHE A 326 -9.84 10.56 4.85
C PHE A 326 -11.26 11.09 5.03
N VAL A 327 -11.36 12.41 5.23
CA VAL A 327 -12.63 13.13 5.36
C VAL A 327 -12.63 14.28 4.36
N ASP A 328 -13.73 14.40 3.63
CA ASP A 328 -13.97 15.47 2.66
C ASP A 328 -12.82 15.71 1.68
N ALA A 329 -12.20 14.62 1.20
CA ALA A 329 -11.26 14.70 0.10
C ALA A 329 -11.98 15.31 -1.10
N GLU A 330 -11.38 16.33 -1.71
CA GLU A 330 -12.06 17.21 -2.66
C GLU A 330 -11.37 17.17 -4.02
N GLY A 331 -12.12 16.79 -5.07
CA GLY A 331 -11.70 16.86 -6.46
C GLY A 331 -11.83 18.27 -7.07
N THR A 332 -11.33 18.47 -8.29
CA THR A 332 -11.34 19.79 -8.96
C THR A 332 -12.73 20.25 -9.38
N ASP A 333 -13.70 19.33 -9.49
CA ASP A 333 -15.12 19.60 -9.74
C ASP A 333 -15.94 19.85 -8.45
N GLY A 334 -15.28 19.90 -7.29
CA GLY A 334 -15.93 20.07 -5.99
C GLY A 334 -16.55 18.78 -5.42
N THR A 335 -16.38 17.63 -6.09
CA THR A 335 -16.80 16.34 -5.54
C THR A 335 -16.07 16.07 -4.23
N LYS A 336 -16.83 15.77 -3.17
CA LYS A 336 -16.29 15.41 -1.85
C LYS A 336 -16.50 13.95 -1.56
N LEU A 337 -15.47 13.31 -1.01
CA LEU A 337 -15.50 11.92 -0.62
C LEU A 337 -14.94 11.74 0.80
N THR A 338 -15.57 10.86 1.57
CA THR A 338 -15.09 10.43 2.90
C THR A 338 -14.98 8.92 2.89
N MET A 339 -13.85 8.39 3.38
CA MET A 339 -13.61 6.95 3.50
C MET A 339 -13.16 6.62 4.91
N TYR A 340 -13.90 5.73 5.58
CA TYR A 340 -13.53 5.21 6.90
C TYR A 340 -13.05 3.77 6.76
N GLY A 341 -11.75 3.56 6.94
CA GLY A 341 -11.05 2.35 6.50
C GLY A 341 -10.21 2.61 5.26
N GLY A 342 -9.59 1.54 4.78
CA GLY A 342 -8.80 1.54 3.56
C GLY A 342 -9.60 1.00 2.38
N GLY A 343 -9.08 1.25 1.19
CA GLY A 343 -9.77 0.94 -0.06
C GLY A 343 -8.98 1.42 -1.25
N ILE A 344 -9.64 1.46 -2.40
CA ILE A 344 -9.11 2.11 -3.60
C ILE A 344 -10.09 3.21 -3.98
N ILE A 345 -9.56 4.40 -4.21
CA ILE A 345 -10.29 5.46 -4.91
C ILE A 345 -9.72 5.65 -6.29
N ARG A 346 -10.48 6.31 -7.15
CA ARG A 346 -9.99 6.72 -8.47
C ARG A 346 -10.50 8.11 -8.82
N VAL A 347 -9.73 8.81 -9.64
CA VAL A 347 -10.03 10.18 -10.10
C VAL A 347 -9.57 10.35 -11.54
N ARG A 348 -10.25 11.23 -12.29
CA ARG A 348 -9.81 11.57 -13.64
C ARG A 348 -8.49 12.36 -13.60
N PRO A 349 -7.69 12.36 -14.69
CA PRO A 349 -6.39 13.03 -14.69
C PRO A 349 -6.49 14.57 -14.58
N ASP A 350 -7.69 15.14 -14.75
CA ASP A 350 -8.00 16.55 -14.51
C ASP A 350 -8.52 16.84 -13.09
N GLY A 351 -8.62 15.82 -12.23
CA GLY A 351 -9.10 15.90 -10.85
C GLY A 351 -10.62 15.75 -10.68
N THR A 352 -11.37 15.53 -11.76
CA THR A 352 -12.83 15.39 -11.72
C THR A 352 -13.27 13.96 -11.41
N GLU A 353 -14.55 13.80 -11.05
CA GLU A 353 -15.24 12.52 -10.86
C GLU A 353 -14.60 11.62 -9.78
N LEU A 354 -14.05 12.21 -8.72
CA LEU A 354 -13.48 11.48 -7.59
C LEU A 354 -14.48 10.46 -7.02
N GLU A 355 -14.14 9.17 -7.04
CA GLU A 355 -15.02 8.12 -6.54
C GLU A 355 -14.29 6.95 -5.85
N THR A 356 -15.02 6.23 -4.99
CA THR A 356 -14.57 4.95 -4.44
C THR A 356 -14.68 3.85 -5.49
N TYR A 357 -13.57 3.14 -5.72
CA TYR A 357 -13.54 1.93 -6.54
C TYR A 357 -13.82 0.67 -5.70
N ALA A 358 -13.13 0.51 -4.56
CA ALA A 358 -13.30 -0.61 -3.64
C ALA A 358 -13.10 -0.15 -2.19
N ASN A 359 -13.69 -0.86 -1.22
CA ASN A 359 -13.63 -0.53 0.20
C ASN A 359 -13.37 -1.77 1.07
N GLY A 360 -13.07 -1.59 2.35
CA GLY A 360 -12.94 -2.72 3.27
C GLY A 360 -11.53 -3.29 3.37
N LEU A 361 -10.53 -2.48 3.05
CA LEU A 361 -9.11 -2.84 3.11
C LEU A 361 -8.45 -2.20 4.33
N ARG A 362 -7.25 -2.67 4.66
CA ARG A 362 -6.47 -2.14 5.79
C ARG A 362 -5.36 -1.21 5.34
N ASN A 363 -4.32 -1.75 4.73
CA ASN A 363 -3.20 -0.94 4.25
C ASN A 363 -2.65 -1.60 3.00
N ILE A 364 -3.28 -1.29 1.87
CA ILE A 364 -2.72 -1.55 0.55
C ILE A 364 -1.76 -0.42 0.21
N TYR A 365 -0.55 -0.77 -0.21
CA TYR A 365 0.48 0.24 -0.47
C TYR A 365 0.50 0.67 -1.93
N ASP A 366 0.09 -0.19 -2.87
CA ASP A 366 0.08 0.14 -4.29
C ASP A 366 -0.85 -0.79 -5.07
N VAL A 367 -1.09 -0.48 -6.35
CA VAL A 367 -2.05 -1.14 -7.24
C VAL A 367 -1.37 -1.63 -8.54
N ALA A 368 -1.52 -2.92 -8.84
CA ALA A 368 -1.17 -3.50 -10.14
C ALA A 368 -2.42 -3.63 -11.01
N ILE A 369 -2.38 -3.15 -12.26
CA ILE A 369 -3.50 -3.19 -13.20
C ILE A 369 -3.04 -3.89 -14.48
N ASP A 370 -3.75 -4.94 -14.87
CA ASP A 370 -3.44 -5.69 -16.09
C ASP A 370 -4.11 -5.10 -17.36
N PRO A 371 -3.78 -5.59 -18.57
CA PRO A 371 -4.38 -5.11 -19.82
C PRO A 371 -5.89 -5.34 -19.97
N PHE A 372 -6.48 -6.16 -19.10
CA PHE A 372 -7.91 -6.47 -19.04
C PHE A 372 -8.61 -5.71 -17.89
N MET A 373 -7.92 -4.76 -17.27
CA MET A 373 -8.42 -3.98 -16.14
C MET A 373 -8.81 -4.87 -14.94
N ASN A 374 -8.10 -5.98 -14.72
CA ASN A 374 -8.04 -6.64 -13.43
C ASN A 374 -7.11 -5.84 -12.52
N VAL A 375 -7.53 -5.66 -11.27
CA VAL A 375 -6.83 -4.82 -10.29
C VAL A 375 -6.37 -5.71 -9.14
N PHE A 376 -5.07 -5.73 -8.86
CA PHE A 376 -4.48 -6.58 -7.83
C PHE A 376 -3.73 -5.75 -6.78
N THR A 377 -3.83 -6.16 -5.52
CA THR A 377 -3.13 -5.50 -4.41
C THR A 377 -2.53 -6.51 -3.43
N ARG A 378 -1.53 -6.05 -2.68
CA ARG A 378 -1.12 -6.66 -1.41
C ARG A 378 -1.63 -5.81 -0.25
N GLY A 379 -2.56 -6.38 0.52
CA GLY A 379 -3.12 -5.73 1.71
C GLY A 379 -2.54 -6.32 2.99
N ASN A 380 -1.97 -5.48 3.85
CA ASN A 380 -1.53 -5.92 5.18
C ASN A 380 -2.75 -6.24 6.09
N THR A 381 -2.62 -7.14 7.06
CA THR A 381 -3.66 -7.48 8.04
C THR A 381 -3.09 -7.66 9.44
N ASN A 382 -3.93 -7.47 10.46
CA ASN A 382 -3.62 -7.78 11.85
C ASN A 382 -4.88 -8.26 12.58
N ASP A 383 -5.30 -9.48 12.25
CA ASP A 383 -6.53 -10.10 12.77
C ASP A 383 -6.37 -10.71 14.17
N GLY A 384 -5.26 -10.41 14.87
CA GLY A 384 -4.92 -10.95 16.18
C GLY A 384 -3.99 -12.17 16.18
N GLY A 385 -3.55 -12.65 15.01
CA GLY A 385 -2.59 -13.75 14.85
C GLY A 385 -1.19 -13.34 14.36
N GLY A 386 -0.96 -12.06 14.05
CA GLY A 386 0.29 -11.57 13.47
C GLY A 386 0.06 -10.45 12.46
N TRP A 387 1.15 -10.00 11.81
CA TRP A 387 1.16 -8.98 10.76
C TRP A 387 1.32 -9.65 9.39
N ASN A 388 0.22 -10.14 8.83
CA ASN A 388 0.24 -10.91 7.59
C ASN A 388 -0.11 -10.05 6.37
N MET A 389 0.27 -10.47 5.18
CA MET A 389 -0.21 -9.87 3.94
C MET A 389 -1.21 -10.78 3.26
N ARG A 390 -2.12 -10.18 2.50
CA ARG A 390 -3.05 -10.87 1.64
C ARG A 390 -2.87 -10.41 0.21
N PHE A 391 -2.99 -11.34 -0.73
CA PHE A 391 -3.09 -11.01 -2.15
C PHE A 391 -4.58 -10.95 -2.53
N ILE A 392 -5.00 -9.88 -3.19
CA ILE A 392 -6.40 -9.52 -3.38
C ILE A 392 -6.64 -9.18 -4.85
N HIS A 393 -7.72 -9.70 -5.42
CA HIS A 393 -8.28 -9.21 -6.68
C HIS A 393 -9.44 -8.25 -6.37
N GLU A 394 -9.30 -7.02 -6.81
CA GLU A 394 -10.14 -5.87 -6.45
C GLU A 394 -11.24 -5.65 -7.49
N ILE A 395 -12.48 -5.92 -7.08
CA ILE A 395 -13.68 -5.77 -7.91
C ILE A 395 -14.30 -4.41 -7.63
N GLN A 396 -14.69 -3.69 -8.69
CA GLN A 396 -15.39 -2.42 -8.56
C GLN A 396 -16.66 -2.59 -7.71
N THR A 397 -16.87 -1.66 -6.76
CA THR A 397 -17.91 -1.69 -5.71
C THR A 397 -17.77 -2.81 -4.66
N GLY A 398 -16.64 -3.53 -4.67
CA GLY A 398 -16.32 -4.58 -3.69
C GLY A 398 -16.17 -4.04 -2.27
N GLU A 399 -16.50 -4.89 -1.29
CA GLU A 399 -16.31 -4.65 0.14
C GLU A 399 -15.57 -5.85 0.73
N TYR A 400 -14.36 -5.61 1.24
CA TYR A 400 -13.40 -6.63 1.70
C TYR A 400 -13.36 -6.79 3.23
N GLY A 401 -14.21 -6.04 3.94
CA GLY A 401 -14.62 -6.29 5.31
C GLY A 401 -13.84 -5.59 6.39
N TYR A 402 -12.65 -5.07 6.14
CA TYR A 402 -11.85 -4.40 7.16
C TYR A 402 -12.31 -2.95 7.39
N PRO A 403 -12.44 -2.46 8.64
CA PRO A 403 -12.27 -3.16 9.91
C PRO A 403 -13.60 -3.68 10.49
N LYS A 404 -14.70 -3.65 9.74
CA LYS A 404 -16.06 -3.76 10.32
C LYS A 404 -16.65 -5.16 10.26
N LEU A 405 -16.49 -5.83 9.13
CA LEU A 405 -17.12 -7.11 8.80
C LEU A 405 -16.14 -8.29 8.88
N PHE A 406 -14.84 -8.00 8.95
CA PHE A 406 -13.79 -9.01 9.01
C PHE A 406 -14.00 -10.00 10.18
N LYS A 407 -13.64 -11.27 9.95
CA LYS A 407 -13.81 -12.43 10.84
C LYS A 407 -15.27 -12.86 11.14
N ARG A 408 -16.17 -11.95 11.54
CA ARG A 408 -17.52 -12.31 12.04
C ARG A 408 -18.63 -12.27 11.00
N TYR A 409 -18.48 -11.47 9.94
CA TYR A 409 -19.49 -11.28 8.89
C TYR A 409 -18.88 -11.59 7.51
N THR A 410 -18.04 -12.62 7.41
CA THR A 410 -17.31 -12.93 6.18
C THR A 410 -18.20 -13.45 5.05
N SER A 411 -19.45 -13.84 5.34
CA SER A 411 -20.47 -14.12 4.33
C SER A 411 -20.97 -12.86 3.62
N GLU A 412 -20.62 -11.67 4.12
CA GLU A 412 -21.06 -10.37 3.59
C GLU A 412 -19.96 -9.60 2.85
N ILE A 413 -18.81 -10.22 2.60
CA ILE A 413 -17.63 -9.59 1.99
C ILE A 413 -17.13 -10.39 0.79
N ILE A 414 -16.27 -9.77 -0.02
CA ILE A 414 -15.37 -10.50 -0.93
C ILE A 414 -14.10 -10.87 -0.14
N PRO A 415 -13.74 -12.15 -0.03
CA PRO A 415 -12.51 -12.54 0.66
C PRO A 415 -11.28 -12.20 -0.20
N ALA A 416 -10.12 -12.04 0.44
CA ALA A 416 -8.86 -12.07 -0.27
C ALA A 416 -8.62 -13.45 -0.89
N LEU A 417 -7.77 -13.51 -1.93
CA LEU A 417 -7.45 -14.77 -2.60
C LEU A 417 -6.60 -15.68 -1.71
N VAL A 418 -5.69 -15.10 -0.93
CA VAL A 418 -4.80 -15.87 -0.05
C VAL A 418 -4.22 -14.98 1.05
N ASP A 419 -3.88 -15.59 2.18
CA ASP A 419 -2.94 -15.04 3.17
C ASP A 419 -1.54 -15.58 2.85
N VAL A 420 -0.60 -14.69 2.53
CA VAL A 420 0.77 -15.05 2.15
C VAL A 420 1.76 -14.94 3.31
N GLY A 421 1.27 -14.86 4.55
CA GLY A 421 2.04 -14.84 5.80
C GLY A 421 2.64 -13.48 6.14
N GLY A 422 3.55 -13.46 7.12
CA GLY A 422 4.10 -12.22 7.69
C GLY A 422 5.00 -11.41 6.75
N GLY A 423 4.79 -10.10 6.63
CA GLY A 423 5.65 -9.21 5.83
C GLY A 423 5.10 -7.78 5.73
N SER A 424 5.60 -7.01 4.76
CA SER A 424 5.19 -5.61 4.56
C SER A 424 5.18 -5.25 3.07
N GLY A 425 4.03 -5.44 2.42
CA GLY A 425 3.84 -5.08 1.02
C GLY A 425 4.06 -3.58 0.76
N THR A 426 4.75 -3.28 -0.34
CA THR A 426 5.02 -1.91 -0.82
C THR A 426 4.58 -1.76 -2.28
N GLY A 427 5.41 -1.26 -3.20
CA GLY A 427 5.05 -1.01 -4.60
C GLY A 427 4.58 -2.24 -5.37
N ALA A 428 3.83 -2.01 -6.44
CA ALA A 428 3.18 -3.05 -7.23
C ALA A 428 3.10 -2.65 -8.71
N MET A 429 3.30 -3.62 -9.60
CA MET A 429 3.08 -3.45 -11.03
C MET A 429 2.50 -4.71 -11.67
N PHE A 430 1.87 -4.55 -12.82
CA PHE A 430 1.66 -5.68 -13.74
C PHE A 430 2.72 -5.58 -14.84
N PHE A 431 3.51 -6.63 -15.03
CA PHE A 431 4.61 -6.65 -16.00
C PHE A 431 4.20 -7.41 -17.26
N ASP A 432 4.18 -6.70 -18.40
CA ASP A 432 3.85 -7.23 -19.75
C ASP A 432 4.64 -6.42 -20.79
N GLU A 433 5.94 -6.73 -20.91
CA GLU A 433 6.88 -6.04 -21.79
C GLU A 433 7.68 -7.01 -22.68
N PRO A 434 7.88 -6.69 -23.96
CA PRO A 434 8.60 -7.55 -24.89
C PRO A 434 10.09 -7.66 -24.55
N GLY A 435 10.75 -8.69 -25.06
CA GLY A 435 12.21 -8.88 -24.90
C GLY A 435 12.61 -9.58 -23.60
N TRP A 436 11.66 -9.93 -22.74
CA TRP A 436 11.85 -10.78 -21.57
C TRP A 436 11.47 -12.24 -21.84
N PRO A 437 12.07 -13.20 -21.11
CA PRO A 437 11.58 -14.58 -21.10
C PRO A 437 10.10 -14.63 -20.73
N ASP A 438 9.29 -15.41 -21.46
CA ASP A 438 7.82 -15.45 -21.32
C ASP A 438 7.35 -15.66 -19.88
N LYS A 439 8.08 -16.44 -19.09
CA LYS A 439 7.75 -16.70 -17.68
C LYS A 439 7.77 -15.45 -16.79
N TYR A 440 8.36 -14.33 -17.21
CA TYR A 440 8.35 -13.08 -16.44
C TYR A 440 7.32 -12.07 -16.93
N ASN A 441 6.60 -12.39 -18.00
CA ASN A 441 5.53 -11.56 -18.57
C ASN A 441 4.14 -12.02 -18.14
N ASP A 442 3.17 -11.14 -18.32
CA ASP A 442 1.75 -11.35 -18.01
C ASP A 442 1.52 -11.69 -16.53
N VAL A 443 2.23 -10.99 -15.64
CA VAL A 443 2.19 -11.25 -14.20
C VAL A 443 2.12 -9.99 -13.33
N PRO A 444 1.32 -10.02 -12.24
CA PRO A 444 1.48 -9.09 -11.14
C PRO A 444 2.82 -9.32 -10.40
N MET A 445 3.60 -8.26 -10.25
CA MET A 445 4.81 -8.21 -9.45
C MET A 445 4.61 -7.26 -8.27
N MET A 446 4.95 -7.69 -7.05
CA MET A 446 4.72 -6.88 -5.85
C MET A 446 5.90 -6.95 -4.87
N CYS A 447 6.30 -5.77 -4.40
CA CYS A 447 7.39 -5.56 -3.48
C CYS A 447 6.97 -5.94 -2.04
N ASP A 448 7.92 -6.48 -1.28
CA ASP A 448 7.77 -6.75 0.14
C ASP A 448 9.00 -6.23 0.89
N TRP A 449 8.82 -5.08 1.52
CA TRP A 449 9.86 -4.43 2.31
C TRP A 449 10.34 -5.30 3.47
N GLY A 450 9.42 -6.01 4.12
CA GLY A 450 9.69 -6.81 5.31
C GLY A 450 10.50 -8.07 5.00
N ARG A 451 10.27 -8.66 3.83
CA ARG A 451 11.02 -9.83 3.35
C ARG A 451 12.21 -9.46 2.46
N GLY A 452 12.30 -8.21 2.00
CA GLY A 452 13.35 -7.75 1.11
C GLY A 452 13.31 -8.47 -0.25
N GLN A 453 12.12 -8.57 -0.84
CA GLN A 453 11.87 -9.43 -1.99
C GLN A 453 10.79 -8.83 -2.90
N LEU A 454 11.01 -8.89 -4.21
CA LEU A 454 9.97 -8.79 -5.24
C LEU A 454 9.41 -10.19 -5.49
N PHE A 455 8.08 -10.30 -5.45
CA PHE A 455 7.37 -11.55 -5.72
C PHE A 455 6.61 -11.46 -7.04
N ILE A 456 6.57 -12.58 -7.76
CA ILE A 456 5.63 -12.81 -8.86
C ILE A 456 4.40 -13.52 -8.28
N HIS A 457 3.22 -13.10 -8.71
CA HIS A 457 1.96 -13.78 -8.37
C HIS A 457 1.37 -14.44 -9.61
N ARG A 458 1.41 -15.77 -9.68
CA ARG A 458 0.83 -16.56 -10.77
C ARG A 458 -0.67 -16.68 -10.57
N VAL A 459 -1.46 -15.94 -11.36
CA VAL A 459 -2.92 -15.96 -11.27
C VAL A 459 -3.52 -16.97 -12.24
N THR A 460 -4.52 -17.73 -11.80
CA THR A 460 -5.28 -18.66 -12.65
C THR A 460 -6.76 -18.29 -12.59
N PRO A 461 -7.46 -18.10 -13.73
CA PRO A 461 -8.88 -17.77 -13.72
C PRO A 461 -9.73 -18.77 -12.92
N ASP A 462 -10.62 -18.26 -12.06
CA ASP A 462 -11.59 -19.01 -11.27
C ASP A 462 -12.92 -18.24 -11.24
N GLY A 463 -13.88 -18.68 -12.04
CA GLY A 463 -15.19 -18.06 -12.16
C GLY A 463 -15.10 -16.58 -12.56
N SER A 464 -15.48 -15.69 -11.64
CA SER A 464 -15.41 -14.23 -11.83
C SER A 464 -14.13 -13.58 -11.27
N SER A 465 -13.18 -14.38 -10.79
CA SER A 465 -11.94 -13.95 -10.15
C SER A 465 -10.79 -14.91 -10.50
N PHE A 466 -9.85 -15.09 -9.58
CA PHE A 466 -8.65 -15.89 -9.76
C PHE A 466 -8.31 -16.70 -8.51
N THR A 467 -7.60 -17.80 -8.67
CA THR A 467 -6.69 -18.34 -7.65
C THR A 467 -5.28 -17.82 -7.90
N GLN A 468 -4.36 -18.00 -6.95
CA GLN A 468 -2.98 -17.56 -7.12
C GLN A 468 -1.95 -18.47 -6.46
N GLU A 469 -0.74 -18.46 -7.00
CA GLU A 469 0.48 -18.97 -6.39
C GLU A 469 1.55 -17.87 -6.33
N GLN A 470 2.29 -17.80 -5.23
CA GLN A 470 3.34 -16.79 -5.05
C GLN A 470 4.72 -17.40 -5.31
N GLU A 471 5.51 -16.72 -6.12
CA GLU A 471 6.88 -17.10 -6.50
C GLU A 471 7.87 -16.01 -6.05
N SER A 472 8.94 -16.39 -5.34
CA SER A 472 10.04 -15.48 -5.02
C SER A 472 10.84 -15.16 -6.28
N PHE A 473 10.98 -13.88 -6.62
CA PHE A 473 11.65 -13.45 -7.84
C PHE A 473 12.98 -12.72 -7.59
N ILE A 474 12.95 -11.42 -7.27
CA ILE A 474 14.16 -10.59 -7.12
C ILE A 474 14.40 -10.25 -5.65
N LYS A 475 15.60 -10.55 -5.13
CA LYS A 475 15.97 -10.22 -3.74
C LYS A 475 16.52 -8.79 -3.68
N CYS A 476 15.86 -7.93 -2.92
CA CYS A 476 16.24 -6.54 -2.76
C CYS A 476 15.89 -6.08 -1.33
N GLY A 477 16.90 -5.83 -0.50
CA GLY A 477 16.70 -5.39 0.88
C GLY A 477 15.91 -4.08 0.94
N ARG A 478 14.85 -4.04 1.77
CA ARG A 478 13.97 -2.87 1.93
C ARG A 478 13.49 -2.28 0.60
N ILE A 479 13.10 -3.16 -0.32
CA ILE A 479 12.46 -2.79 -1.58
C ILE A 479 11.20 -1.97 -1.31
N THR A 480 11.05 -0.87 -2.03
CA THR A 480 9.94 0.07 -1.87
C THR A 480 9.05 0.13 -3.09
N ASP A 481 9.61 0.03 -4.29
CA ASP A 481 8.82 0.20 -5.51
C ASP A 481 9.47 -0.44 -6.75
N VAL A 482 8.67 -0.65 -7.80
CA VAL A 482 9.06 -1.28 -9.06
C VAL A 482 8.24 -0.72 -10.23
N ASP A 483 8.90 -0.37 -11.33
CA ASP A 483 8.25 0.05 -12.58
C ASP A 483 9.15 -0.25 -13.79
N CYS A 484 8.63 -0.10 -15.00
CA CYS A 484 9.38 -0.33 -16.24
C CYS A 484 9.17 0.77 -17.29
N ASP A 485 10.11 0.85 -18.24
CA ASP A 485 9.95 1.67 -19.44
C ASP A 485 9.36 0.87 -20.62
N GLY A 486 9.12 1.55 -21.76
CA GLY A 486 8.55 0.94 -22.95
C GLY A 486 9.51 0.06 -23.76
N SER A 487 10.78 -0.02 -23.35
CA SER A 487 11.75 -0.99 -23.89
C SER A 487 11.75 -2.29 -23.10
N GLY A 488 11.21 -2.28 -21.87
CA GLY A 488 11.20 -3.40 -20.94
C GLY A 488 12.31 -3.35 -19.89
N ARG A 489 13.05 -2.25 -19.71
CA ARG A 489 13.98 -2.11 -18.58
C ARG A 489 13.19 -2.04 -17.29
N LEU A 490 13.46 -2.96 -16.35
CA LEU A 490 12.82 -2.98 -15.04
C LEU A 490 13.67 -2.15 -14.06
N PHE A 491 13.04 -1.28 -13.29
CA PHE A 491 13.69 -0.45 -12.29
C PHE A 491 13.13 -0.76 -10.91
N ILE A 492 14.00 -0.76 -9.89
CA ILE A 492 13.65 -1.09 -8.50
C ILE A 492 14.15 0.01 -7.58
N GLY A 493 13.23 0.59 -6.80
CA GLY A 493 13.53 1.53 -5.73
C GLY A 493 13.77 0.81 -4.39
N SER A 494 14.72 1.32 -3.60
CA SER A 494 15.03 0.75 -2.29
C SER A 494 15.39 1.82 -1.26
N TRP A 495 15.03 1.55 0.00
CA TRP A 495 15.54 2.27 1.17
C TRP A 495 16.89 1.76 1.69
N SER A 496 17.35 0.60 1.20
CA SER A 496 18.58 -0.05 1.64
C SER A 496 18.62 -0.27 3.16
N ASN A 497 19.36 0.55 3.92
CA ASN A 497 19.48 0.48 5.37
C ASN A 497 18.71 1.62 6.10
N SER A 498 17.92 2.43 5.39
CA SER A 498 17.06 3.49 5.96
C SER A 498 15.80 2.91 6.61
N GLY A 499 15.45 3.42 7.80
CA GLY A 499 14.34 2.90 8.62
C GLY A 499 13.05 3.72 8.49
N PHE A 500 12.06 3.43 9.34
CA PHE A 500 10.75 4.09 9.32
C PHE A 500 10.79 5.61 9.54
N LYS A 501 11.89 6.20 10.01
CA LYS A 501 12.07 7.66 10.16
C LYS A 501 13.00 8.26 9.10
N GLY A 502 13.12 7.60 7.96
CA GLY A 502 14.02 7.97 6.88
C GLY A 502 15.49 7.66 7.20
N GLY A 503 16.38 8.05 6.29
CA GLY A 503 17.82 7.85 6.42
C GLY A 503 18.60 8.33 5.19
N THR A 504 19.86 7.93 5.11
CA THR A 504 20.80 8.28 4.02
C THR A 504 21.17 7.10 3.12
N GLY A 505 20.63 5.90 3.41
CA GLY A 505 20.68 4.77 2.48
C GLY A 505 19.57 4.84 1.46
N GLY A 506 19.71 4.11 0.37
CA GLY A 506 18.72 3.97 -0.69
C GLY A 506 19.40 3.86 -2.04
N TYR A 507 18.69 3.49 -3.08
CA TYR A 507 19.22 3.44 -4.45
C TYR A 507 18.08 3.16 -5.44
N VAL A 508 18.39 3.32 -6.72
CA VAL A 508 17.65 2.73 -7.83
C VAL A 508 18.52 1.67 -8.49
N ALA A 509 17.97 0.49 -8.75
CA ALA A 509 18.63 -0.56 -9.54
C ALA A 509 17.88 -0.79 -10.85
N ARG A 510 18.61 -1.18 -11.90
CA ARG A 510 18.05 -1.60 -13.20
C ARG A 510 18.25 -3.10 -13.38
N VAL A 511 17.25 -3.79 -13.92
CA VAL A 511 17.28 -5.23 -14.22
C VAL A 511 16.84 -5.46 -15.66
N VAL A 512 17.58 -6.30 -16.38
CA VAL A 512 17.30 -6.74 -17.75
C VAL A 512 17.69 -8.22 -17.93
N PRO A 513 17.17 -8.93 -18.95
CA PRO A 513 17.69 -10.24 -19.34
C PRO A 513 19.14 -10.16 -19.82
N LYS A 514 19.93 -11.21 -19.60
CA LYS A 514 21.29 -11.28 -20.16
C LYS A 514 21.25 -11.25 -21.69
N GLY A 515 22.13 -10.46 -22.30
CA GLY A 515 22.19 -10.28 -23.75
C GLY A 515 20.99 -9.54 -24.33
N TRP A 516 20.17 -8.92 -23.48
CA TRP A 516 19.08 -8.05 -23.89
C TRP A 516 19.61 -6.86 -24.70
N LYS A 517 18.83 -6.41 -25.68
CA LYS A 517 19.19 -5.30 -26.56
C LYS A 517 18.20 -4.16 -26.38
N TYR A 518 18.72 -2.97 -26.12
CA TYR A 518 17.91 -1.77 -26.04
C TYR A 518 17.16 -1.54 -27.35
N LYS A 519 15.86 -1.27 -27.22
CA LYS A 519 15.00 -0.82 -28.31
C LYS A 519 14.36 0.48 -27.87
N GLU A 520 14.71 1.54 -28.57
CA GLU A 520 14.19 2.88 -28.30
C GLU A 520 12.66 2.92 -28.41
N PHE A 521 12.03 3.64 -27.49
CA PHE A 521 10.61 3.88 -27.53
C PHE A 521 10.26 4.82 -28.70
N PRO A 522 9.24 4.51 -29.52
CA PRO A 522 8.90 5.36 -30.66
C PRO A 522 8.48 6.78 -30.26
N ASP A 523 8.97 7.77 -31.01
CA ASP A 523 8.45 9.15 -30.95
C ASP A 523 7.00 9.17 -31.43
N LEU A 524 6.07 9.27 -30.47
CA LEU A 524 4.64 9.26 -30.73
C LEU A 524 4.18 10.51 -31.49
N GLN A 525 4.84 11.66 -31.29
CA GLN A 525 4.44 12.93 -31.92
C GLN A 525 4.60 12.89 -33.44
N LYS A 526 5.59 12.12 -33.94
CA LYS A 526 5.84 11.93 -35.38
C LYS A 526 4.93 10.89 -36.06
N ARG A 527 4.13 10.13 -35.30
CA ARG A 527 3.23 9.09 -35.83
C ARG A 527 1.93 9.71 -36.36
N ASN A 528 1.36 9.14 -37.42
CA ASN A 528 0.01 9.50 -37.89
C ASN A 528 -1.09 8.77 -37.07
N GLU A 529 -2.36 9.08 -37.33
CA GLU A 529 -3.50 8.51 -36.57
C GLU A 529 -3.60 6.97 -36.70
N ILE A 530 -3.30 6.42 -37.89
CA ILE A 530 -3.33 4.98 -38.15
C ILE A 530 -2.20 4.29 -37.38
N ASP A 531 -1.00 4.85 -37.43
CA ASP A 531 0.16 4.31 -36.71
C ASP A 531 -0.07 4.30 -35.20
N LEU A 532 -0.64 5.38 -34.63
CA LEU A 532 -0.99 5.44 -33.22
C LEU A 532 -2.05 4.39 -32.85
N ALA A 533 -3.10 4.23 -33.66
CA ALA A 533 -4.10 3.19 -33.43
C ALA A 533 -3.49 1.78 -33.50
N ASN A 534 -2.58 1.52 -34.44
CA ASN A 534 -1.83 0.27 -34.53
C ASN A 534 -0.94 0.04 -33.30
N MET A 535 -0.44 1.10 -32.66
CA MET A 535 0.31 0.94 -31.40
C MET A 535 -0.55 0.42 -30.24
N LEU A 536 -1.87 0.47 -30.31
CA LEU A 536 -2.74 -0.21 -29.33
C LEU A 536 -2.65 -1.75 -29.44
N THR A 537 -2.07 -2.29 -30.52
CA THR A 537 -1.91 -3.74 -30.74
C THR A 537 -0.52 -4.26 -30.36
N THR A 538 0.40 -3.40 -29.92
CA THR A 538 1.74 -3.81 -29.49
C THR A 538 1.68 -4.73 -28.26
N PRO A 539 2.64 -5.68 -28.09
CA PRO A 539 2.72 -6.50 -26.88
C PRO A 539 3.06 -5.70 -25.61
N SER A 540 3.72 -4.54 -25.72
CA SER A 540 4.09 -3.70 -24.56
C SER A 540 2.88 -3.02 -23.92
N ALA A 541 2.63 -3.26 -22.63
CA ALA A 541 1.59 -2.57 -21.88
C ALA A 541 1.86 -1.07 -21.74
N LYS A 542 3.12 -0.70 -21.48
CA LYS A 542 3.55 0.70 -21.41
C LYS A 542 3.28 1.41 -22.74
N ALA A 543 3.67 0.81 -23.86
CA ALA A 543 3.46 1.41 -25.17
C ALA A 543 1.98 1.60 -25.51
N ARG A 544 1.11 0.62 -25.19
CA ARG A 544 -0.34 0.76 -25.40
C ARG A 544 -0.91 1.95 -24.64
N LEU A 545 -0.55 2.10 -23.35
CA LEU A 545 -1.04 3.20 -22.52
C LEU A 545 -0.58 4.55 -23.08
N HIS A 546 0.71 4.71 -23.40
CA HIS A 546 1.22 5.99 -23.88
C HIS A 546 0.76 6.34 -25.30
N ALA A 547 0.59 5.38 -26.20
CA ALA A 547 -0.07 5.62 -27.48
C ALA A 547 -1.53 6.05 -27.30
N GLN A 548 -2.28 5.43 -26.39
CA GLN A 548 -3.62 5.90 -26.03
C GLN A 548 -3.59 7.37 -25.55
N GLN A 549 -2.70 7.72 -24.62
CA GLN A 549 -2.64 9.09 -24.09
C GLN A 549 -2.33 10.11 -25.18
N GLU A 550 -1.45 9.78 -26.13
CA GLU A 550 -1.20 10.65 -27.29
C GLU A 550 -2.44 10.77 -28.21
N ILE A 551 -3.18 9.69 -28.45
CA ILE A 551 -4.46 9.74 -29.20
C ILE A 551 -5.45 10.67 -28.50
N LEU A 552 -5.62 10.52 -27.18
CA LEU A 552 -6.54 11.33 -26.39
C LEU A 552 -6.14 12.81 -26.38
N ARG A 553 -4.84 13.11 -26.30
CA ARG A 553 -4.30 14.47 -26.37
C ARG A 553 -4.63 15.15 -27.70
N ARG A 554 -4.53 14.42 -28.82
CA ARG A 554 -4.86 14.93 -30.16
C ARG A 554 -6.36 15.09 -30.41
N GLY A 555 -7.18 14.28 -29.75
CA GLY A 555 -8.60 14.20 -30.06
C GLY A 555 -8.85 13.51 -31.41
N GLY A 556 -10.03 13.73 -32.00
CA GLY A 556 -10.40 13.18 -33.31
C GLY A 556 -11.70 12.40 -33.32
N LYS A 557 -12.00 11.75 -34.46
CA LYS A 557 -13.27 11.01 -34.68
C LYS A 557 -13.21 9.54 -34.24
N GLY A 558 -12.02 9.02 -33.92
CA GLY A 558 -11.84 7.66 -33.40
C GLY A 558 -12.08 6.54 -34.41
N ARG A 559 -12.04 6.81 -35.72
CA ARG A 559 -12.31 5.82 -36.78
C ARG A 559 -11.28 4.67 -36.74
N GLU A 560 -10.01 5.03 -36.61
CA GLU A 560 -8.87 4.12 -36.59
C GLU A 560 -8.87 3.27 -35.32
N VAL A 561 -9.21 3.90 -34.18
CA VAL A 561 -9.39 3.20 -32.89
C VAL A 561 -10.57 2.24 -32.94
N LEU A 562 -11.70 2.65 -33.53
CA LEU A 562 -12.87 1.78 -33.70
C LEU A 562 -12.52 0.57 -34.57
N ALA A 563 -11.72 0.74 -35.63
CA ALA A 563 -11.26 -0.37 -36.46
C ALA A 563 -10.50 -1.43 -35.64
N VAL A 564 -9.65 -1.01 -34.70
CA VAL A 564 -8.96 -1.91 -33.77
C VAL A 564 -9.94 -2.61 -32.82
N ALA A 565 -10.92 -1.88 -32.26
CA ALA A 565 -11.88 -2.44 -31.30
C ALA A 565 -12.77 -3.55 -31.91
N VAL A 566 -13.19 -3.39 -33.17
CA VAL A 566 -14.11 -4.31 -33.86
C VAL A 566 -13.41 -5.46 -34.60
N ASP A 567 -12.09 -5.39 -34.82
CA ASP A 567 -11.37 -6.43 -35.53
C ASP A 567 -11.18 -7.68 -34.67
N LYS A 568 -11.98 -8.72 -34.97
CA LYS A 568 -11.96 -10.02 -34.27
C LYS A 568 -10.67 -10.82 -34.50
N LYS A 569 -9.82 -10.44 -35.45
CA LYS A 569 -8.51 -11.09 -35.69
C LYS A 569 -7.45 -10.63 -34.71
N LEU A 570 -7.64 -9.47 -34.08
CA LEU A 570 -6.70 -8.92 -33.10
C LEU A 570 -6.87 -9.57 -31.72
N ALA A 571 -5.76 -9.61 -30.98
CA ALA A 571 -5.76 -10.12 -29.61
C ALA A 571 -6.74 -9.34 -28.72
N PRO A 572 -7.49 -9.99 -27.81
CA PRO A 572 -8.45 -9.33 -26.94
C PRO A 572 -7.89 -8.11 -26.19
N ARG A 573 -6.66 -8.19 -25.65
CA ARG A 573 -6.01 -7.05 -24.95
C ARG A 573 -5.88 -5.79 -25.81
N ALA A 574 -5.62 -5.93 -27.11
CA ALA A 574 -5.53 -4.80 -28.03
C ALA A 574 -6.91 -4.17 -28.24
N ARG A 575 -7.92 -5.02 -28.43
CA ARG A 575 -9.32 -4.59 -28.60
C ARG A 575 -9.85 -3.92 -27.33
N VAL A 576 -9.47 -4.40 -26.15
CA VAL A 576 -9.81 -3.79 -24.84
C VAL A 576 -9.19 -2.41 -24.71
N ALA A 577 -7.89 -2.25 -25.02
CA ALA A 577 -7.24 -0.94 -25.05
C ALA A 577 -7.98 0.02 -26.00
N ALA A 578 -8.37 -0.45 -27.19
CA ALA A 578 -9.15 0.35 -28.15
C ALA A 578 -10.57 0.70 -27.65
N ILE A 579 -11.28 -0.21 -26.98
CA ILE A 579 -12.59 0.05 -26.38
C ILE A 579 -12.54 1.20 -25.37
N PHE A 580 -11.58 1.15 -24.44
CA PHE A 580 -11.41 2.21 -23.44
C PHE A 580 -10.88 3.51 -24.07
N THR A 581 -10.01 3.42 -25.08
CA THR A 581 -9.57 4.60 -25.84
C THR A 581 -10.76 5.29 -26.52
N LEU A 582 -11.61 4.52 -27.20
CA LEU A 582 -12.79 5.04 -27.89
C LEU A 582 -13.78 5.68 -26.93
N LYS A 583 -14.03 5.05 -25.76
CA LYS A 583 -14.90 5.61 -24.73
C LYS A 583 -14.40 6.97 -24.24
N GLN A 584 -13.11 7.07 -23.93
CA GLN A 584 -12.50 8.31 -23.44
C GLN A 584 -12.48 9.40 -24.50
N LEU A 585 -12.16 9.04 -25.75
CA LEU A 585 -12.06 9.96 -26.88
C LEU A 585 -13.42 10.57 -27.27
N LEU A 586 -14.47 9.76 -27.29
CA LEU A 586 -15.78 10.15 -27.85
C LEU A 586 -16.87 10.40 -26.79
N GLY A 587 -16.63 10.04 -25.53
CA GLY A 587 -17.60 10.19 -24.45
C GLY A 587 -18.90 9.44 -24.74
N THR A 588 -20.04 10.15 -24.75
CA THR A 588 -21.36 9.57 -25.08
C THR A 588 -21.48 9.16 -26.55
N LYS A 589 -20.72 9.78 -27.46
CA LYS A 589 -20.77 9.45 -28.90
C LYS A 589 -20.26 8.03 -29.20
N SER A 590 -19.51 7.40 -28.28
CA SER A 590 -19.06 6.01 -28.42
C SER A 590 -20.15 4.96 -28.15
N HIS A 591 -21.25 5.31 -27.49
CA HIS A 591 -22.22 4.32 -26.98
C HIS A 591 -22.76 3.40 -28.07
N LYS A 592 -23.14 3.94 -29.22
CA LYS A 592 -23.68 3.16 -30.34
C LYS A 592 -22.69 2.11 -30.83
N ASP A 593 -21.40 2.41 -30.83
CA ASP A 593 -20.37 1.49 -31.30
C ASP A 593 -20.00 0.47 -30.23
N LEU A 594 -19.90 0.89 -28.96
CA LEU A 594 -19.63 -0.02 -27.85
C LEU A 594 -20.79 -0.99 -27.60
N LEU A 595 -22.04 -0.59 -27.82
CA LEU A 595 -23.21 -1.46 -27.75
C LEU A 595 -23.16 -2.61 -28.76
N LYS A 596 -22.42 -2.49 -29.87
CA LYS A 596 -22.24 -3.59 -30.83
C LYS A 596 -21.29 -4.68 -30.31
N LEU A 597 -20.51 -4.37 -29.27
CA LEU A 597 -19.48 -5.25 -28.71
C LEU A 597 -19.94 -6.01 -27.46
N VAL A 598 -21.11 -5.69 -26.89
CA VAL A 598 -21.61 -6.32 -25.64
C VAL A 598 -21.98 -7.80 -25.79
N ASP A 599 -22.16 -8.27 -27.03
CA ASP A 599 -22.41 -9.68 -27.36
C ASP A 599 -21.16 -10.39 -27.91
N ASP A 600 -20.01 -9.70 -28.03
CA ASP A 600 -18.75 -10.31 -28.47
C ASP A 600 -18.06 -11.01 -27.29
N PRO A 601 -17.94 -12.35 -27.27
CA PRO A 601 -17.44 -13.09 -26.11
C PRO A 601 -16.01 -12.73 -25.69
N ALA A 602 -15.19 -12.18 -26.60
CA ALA A 602 -13.82 -11.80 -26.30
C ALA A 602 -13.73 -10.46 -25.53
N VAL A 603 -14.73 -9.58 -25.66
CA VAL A 603 -14.66 -8.21 -25.15
C VAL A 603 -15.94 -7.71 -24.47
N ALA A 604 -16.99 -8.53 -24.37
CA ALA A 604 -18.29 -8.17 -23.78
C ALA A 604 -18.16 -7.56 -22.38
N GLU A 605 -17.33 -8.16 -21.51
CA GLU A 605 -17.03 -7.63 -20.18
C GLU A 605 -16.56 -6.16 -20.25
N HIS A 606 -15.60 -5.88 -21.13
CA HIS A 606 -14.95 -4.58 -21.24
C HIS A 606 -15.84 -3.55 -21.94
N ALA A 607 -16.65 -3.97 -22.91
CA ALA A 607 -17.66 -3.11 -23.53
C ALA A 607 -18.72 -2.66 -22.52
N LEU A 608 -19.23 -3.58 -21.68
CA LEU A 608 -20.18 -3.27 -20.61
C LEU A 608 -19.56 -2.33 -19.56
N ARG A 609 -18.31 -2.62 -19.15
CA ARG A 609 -17.55 -1.74 -18.23
C ARG A 609 -17.41 -0.34 -18.82
N ALA A 610 -16.86 -0.20 -20.02
CA ALA A 610 -16.63 1.09 -20.65
C ALA A 610 -17.91 1.92 -20.86
N LEU A 611 -19.03 1.28 -21.19
CA LEU A 611 -20.33 1.95 -21.32
C LEU A 611 -20.77 2.62 -20.00
N ALA A 612 -20.68 1.90 -18.87
CA ALA A 612 -21.16 2.38 -17.57
C ALA A 612 -20.06 3.00 -16.68
N ASP A 613 -18.82 3.08 -17.16
CA ASP A 613 -17.67 3.45 -16.36
C ASP A 613 -17.75 4.90 -15.85
N ARG A 614 -18.21 5.85 -16.66
CA ARG A 614 -18.38 7.27 -16.27
C ARG A 614 -19.84 7.59 -16.01
N ARG A 615 -20.21 7.85 -14.75
CA ARG A 615 -21.60 8.19 -14.34
C ARG A 615 -22.14 9.45 -15.02
N THR A 616 -21.27 10.39 -15.35
CA THR A 616 -21.58 11.63 -16.09
C THR A 616 -21.86 11.40 -17.57
N GLN A 617 -21.68 10.17 -18.07
CA GLN A 617 -21.78 9.82 -19.49
C GLN A 617 -22.65 8.57 -19.73
N VAL A 618 -23.65 8.33 -18.88
CA VAL A 618 -24.57 7.17 -19.00
C VAL A 618 -25.84 7.48 -19.80
N ASP A 619 -26.09 8.75 -20.11
CA ASP A 619 -27.26 9.18 -20.86
C ASP A 619 -27.36 8.50 -22.23
N GLY A 620 -28.53 7.96 -22.56
CA GLY A 620 -28.78 7.26 -23.83
C GLY A 620 -28.36 5.78 -23.86
N ILE A 621 -27.80 5.24 -22.78
CA ILE A 621 -27.47 3.81 -22.68
C ILE A 621 -28.72 3.01 -22.29
N PRO A 622 -29.18 2.04 -23.10
CA PRO A 622 -30.31 1.18 -22.74
C PRO A 622 -29.91 0.20 -21.63
N GLN A 623 -30.80 -0.03 -20.67
CA GLN A 623 -30.60 -1.02 -19.60
C GLN A 623 -30.62 -2.47 -20.10
N ALA A 624 -31.42 -2.77 -21.13
CA ALA A 624 -31.74 -4.14 -21.54
C ALA A 624 -30.50 -5.03 -21.87
N PRO A 625 -29.45 -4.54 -22.56
CA PRO A 625 -28.23 -5.33 -22.78
C PRO A 625 -27.54 -5.79 -21.48
N PHE A 626 -27.53 -4.97 -20.43
CA PHE A 626 -26.93 -5.32 -19.14
C PHE A 626 -27.78 -6.37 -18.40
N ALA A 627 -29.10 -6.22 -18.40
CA ALA A 627 -30.00 -7.21 -17.83
C ALA A 627 -29.92 -8.57 -18.56
N LYS A 628 -29.68 -8.57 -19.87
CA LYS A 628 -29.38 -9.77 -20.66
C LYS A 628 -28.03 -10.37 -20.24
N ALA A 629 -26.99 -9.53 -20.09
CA ALA A 629 -25.64 -9.95 -19.73
C ALA A 629 -25.53 -10.60 -18.33
N LEU A 630 -26.44 -10.29 -17.40
CA LEU A 630 -26.57 -11.02 -16.13
C LEU A 630 -26.85 -12.52 -16.30
N LYS A 631 -27.33 -12.95 -17.48
CA LYS A 631 -27.61 -14.35 -17.81
C LYS A 631 -26.51 -14.99 -18.67
N SER A 632 -25.38 -14.32 -18.86
CA SER A 632 -24.23 -14.83 -19.62
C SER A 632 -23.68 -16.12 -19.01
N THR A 633 -23.10 -17.00 -19.82
CA THR A 633 -22.34 -18.16 -19.32
C THR A 633 -20.96 -17.78 -18.78
N ASN A 634 -20.46 -16.57 -19.08
CA ASN A 634 -19.21 -16.05 -18.54
C ASN A 634 -19.49 -15.27 -17.23
N PRO A 635 -19.02 -15.74 -16.06
CA PRO A 635 -19.26 -15.07 -14.78
C PRO A 635 -18.70 -13.64 -14.71
N ARG A 636 -17.61 -13.34 -15.43
CA ARG A 636 -17.03 -12.00 -15.46
C ARG A 636 -17.94 -11.00 -16.18
N VAL A 637 -18.63 -11.44 -17.23
CA VAL A 637 -19.66 -10.65 -17.92
C VAL A 637 -20.85 -10.37 -16.98
N GLN A 638 -21.26 -11.35 -16.17
CA GLN A 638 -22.33 -11.17 -15.19
C GLN A 638 -21.94 -10.12 -14.13
N VAL A 639 -20.71 -10.18 -13.60
CA VAL A 639 -20.19 -9.20 -12.63
C VAL A 639 -20.13 -7.80 -13.22
N ALA A 640 -19.58 -7.65 -14.43
CA ALA A 640 -19.55 -6.37 -15.14
C ALA A 640 -20.96 -5.79 -15.35
N ALA A 641 -21.93 -6.64 -15.71
CA ALA A 641 -23.31 -6.23 -15.89
C ALA A 641 -23.97 -5.78 -14.57
N ALA A 642 -23.74 -6.49 -13.46
CA ALA A 642 -24.29 -6.12 -12.16
C ALA A 642 -23.74 -4.78 -11.66
N VAL A 643 -22.42 -4.56 -11.79
CA VAL A 643 -21.79 -3.27 -11.47
C VAL A 643 -22.36 -2.16 -12.36
N ALA A 644 -22.44 -2.40 -13.67
CA ALA A 644 -22.95 -1.42 -14.63
C ALA A 644 -24.40 -1.02 -14.34
N LEU A 645 -25.30 -1.96 -14.04
CA LEU A 645 -26.68 -1.66 -13.67
C LEU A 645 -26.79 -0.75 -12.44
N GLY A 646 -25.92 -0.95 -11.43
CA GLY A 646 -25.85 -0.05 -10.28
C GLY A 646 -25.34 1.36 -10.65
N ARG A 647 -24.42 1.46 -11.61
CA ARG A 647 -23.86 2.74 -12.09
C ARG A 647 -24.80 3.51 -13.01
N LEU A 648 -25.65 2.84 -13.78
CA LEU A 648 -26.67 3.47 -14.63
C LEU A 648 -27.72 4.24 -13.82
N GLY A 649 -27.94 3.89 -12.55
CA GLY A 649 -28.84 4.62 -11.66
C GLY A 649 -30.34 4.35 -11.88
N ASP A 650 -30.72 3.51 -12.83
CA ASP A 650 -32.12 3.15 -13.09
C ASP A 650 -32.62 2.10 -12.08
N LYS A 651 -33.58 2.51 -11.23
CA LYS A 651 -34.20 1.63 -10.23
C LYS A 651 -34.96 0.45 -10.85
N SER A 652 -35.36 0.51 -12.12
CA SER A 652 -36.03 -0.59 -12.81
C SER A 652 -35.16 -1.86 -12.91
N ALA A 653 -33.83 -1.71 -12.75
CA ALA A 653 -32.86 -2.81 -12.70
C ALA A 653 -33.05 -3.74 -11.49
N ALA A 654 -33.74 -3.30 -10.43
CA ALA A 654 -33.80 -3.99 -9.15
C ALA A 654 -34.24 -5.46 -9.27
N LYS A 655 -35.24 -5.74 -10.11
CA LYS A 655 -35.72 -7.12 -10.34
C LYS A 655 -34.64 -8.02 -10.96
N ALA A 656 -33.87 -7.48 -11.91
CA ALA A 656 -32.79 -8.23 -12.57
C ALA A 656 -31.62 -8.48 -11.62
N LEU A 657 -31.23 -7.47 -10.83
CA LEU A 657 -30.18 -7.59 -9.81
C LEU A 657 -30.57 -8.59 -8.71
N LEU A 658 -31.83 -8.56 -8.26
CA LEU A 658 -32.33 -9.49 -7.23
C LEU A 658 -32.18 -10.96 -7.64
N ALA A 659 -32.37 -11.27 -8.92
CA ALA A 659 -32.27 -12.64 -9.45
C ALA A 659 -30.86 -13.26 -9.31
N VAL A 660 -29.82 -12.44 -9.13
CA VAL A 660 -28.43 -12.88 -8.97
C VAL A 660 -27.84 -12.49 -7.60
N SER A 661 -28.66 -11.96 -6.69
CA SER A 661 -28.20 -11.36 -5.43
C SER A 661 -28.06 -12.33 -4.26
N ASN A 662 -28.53 -13.57 -4.39
CA ASN A 662 -28.50 -14.55 -3.31
C ASN A 662 -27.07 -15.00 -3.00
N PRO A 663 -26.62 -14.93 -1.72
CA PRO A 663 -25.29 -15.41 -1.37
C PRO A 663 -25.22 -16.94 -1.51
N PRO A 664 -24.02 -17.51 -1.80
CA PRO A 664 -23.84 -18.95 -1.91
C PRO A 664 -24.10 -19.68 -0.57
N ALA A 665 -23.89 -19.00 0.55
CA ALA A 665 -24.22 -19.47 1.88
C ALA A 665 -24.85 -18.35 2.71
N THR A 666 -25.88 -18.66 3.49
CA THR A 666 -26.49 -17.73 4.45
C THR A 666 -26.13 -18.11 5.87
N ASP A 667 -25.69 -17.14 6.68
CA ASP A 667 -25.51 -17.34 8.13
C ASP A 667 -26.78 -17.92 8.76
N PRO A 668 -26.70 -19.03 9.52
CA PRO A 668 -27.86 -19.62 10.18
C PRO A 668 -28.44 -18.66 11.23
N LEU A 669 -29.76 -18.73 11.45
CA LEU A 669 -30.39 -18.01 12.57
C LEU A 669 -29.96 -18.64 13.90
N PRO A 670 -29.88 -17.85 15.00
CA PRO A 670 -29.70 -18.42 16.32
C PRO A 670 -30.78 -19.45 16.61
N ALA A 671 -30.39 -20.70 16.90
CA ALA A 671 -31.32 -21.76 17.22
C ALA A 671 -31.45 -21.91 18.75
N PHE A 672 -32.69 -22.03 19.23
CA PHE A 672 -32.99 -22.41 20.61
C PHE A 672 -32.82 -23.93 20.75
N GLN A 673 -31.76 -24.39 21.42
CA GLN A 673 -31.61 -25.80 21.79
C GLN A 673 -32.12 -25.99 23.22
N ALA A 674 -33.00 -26.97 23.43
CA ALA A 674 -33.43 -27.36 24.78
C ALA A 674 -32.20 -27.82 25.61
N PRO A 675 -32.15 -27.52 26.92
CA PRO A 675 -30.98 -27.85 27.74
C PRO A 675 -30.71 -29.36 27.73
N ALA A 676 -29.47 -29.74 27.42
CA ALA A 676 -29.00 -31.10 27.59
C ALA A 676 -29.04 -31.49 29.08
N LYS A 677 -29.46 -32.72 29.39
CA LYS A 677 -29.45 -33.30 30.73
C LYS A 677 -28.08 -33.08 31.38
N VAL A 678 -28.09 -32.50 32.59
CA VAL A 678 -26.90 -32.34 33.42
C VAL A 678 -26.45 -33.73 33.87
N ASP A 679 -25.43 -34.28 33.23
CA ASP A 679 -24.72 -35.45 33.73
C ASP A 679 -24.00 -35.07 35.04
N SER A 680 -24.27 -35.80 36.11
CA SER A 680 -23.43 -35.81 37.30
C SER A 680 -21.99 -36.17 36.87
N GLY A 681 -21.07 -35.22 37.03
CA GLY A 681 -19.72 -35.30 36.47
C GLY A 681 -18.96 -36.60 36.79
N PRO A 682 -17.90 -36.91 36.01
CA PRO A 682 -17.21 -38.19 36.09
C PRO A 682 -16.55 -38.43 37.45
N GLN A 683 -16.73 -39.64 38.01
CA GLN A 683 -16.01 -40.12 39.21
C GLN A 683 -14.49 -39.89 39.09
N GLY A 684 -13.86 -39.44 40.19
CA GLY A 684 -12.40 -39.26 40.32
C GLY A 684 -11.86 -37.89 39.89
N VAL A 685 -12.72 -36.86 39.73
CA VAL A 685 -12.31 -35.47 39.45
C VAL A 685 -12.94 -34.54 40.48
N HIS A 686 -12.11 -33.82 41.24
CA HIS A 686 -12.54 -32.83 42.22
C HIS A 686 -12.15 -31.44 41.70
N GLN A 687 -13.09 -30.49 41.69
CA GLN A 687 -12.87 -29.15 41.16
C GLN A 687 -13.13 -28.07 42.20
N SER A 688 -12.39 -26.97 42.13
CA SER A 688 -12.70 -25.75 42.87
C SER A 688 -13.83 -24.97 42.19
N PRO A 689 -14.48 -24.03 42.90
CA PRO A 689 -15.13 -22.88 42.26
C PRO A 689 -14.13 -22.07 41.42
N LEU A 690 -14.62 -21.06 40.68
CA LEU A 690 -13.72 -20.07 40.07
C LEU A 690 -13.00 -19.27 41.15
N VAL A 691 -11.68 -19.16 41.01
CA VAL A 691 -10.80 -18.47 41.95
C VAL A 691 -10.23 -17.22 41.28
N ASP A 692 -10.58 -16.05 41.80
CA ASP A 692 -10.10 -14.73 41.40
C ASP A 692 -9.75 -13.88 42.62
N GLY A 693 -8.96 -12.82 42.41
CA GLY A 693 -8.56 -11.89 43.46
C GLY A 693 -7.83 -12.59 44.61
N LYS A 694 -8.32 -12.39 45.85
CA LYS A 694 -7.76 -12.98 47.09
C LYS A 694 -8.45 -14.30 47.50
N LYS A 695 -9.26 -14.90 46.63
CA LYS A 695 -9.93 -16.16 46.96
C LYS A 695 -8.93 -17.32 46.97
N ALA A 696 -9.17 -18.29 47.84
CA ALA A 696 -8.46 -19.56 47.87
C ALA A 696 -9.44 -20.68 48.19
N HIS A 697 -9.12 -21.90 47.75
CA HIS A 697 -9.97 -23.07 47.92
C HIS A 697 -9.19 -24.21 48.59
N PRO A 698 -9.63 -24.69 49.77
CA PRO A 698 -9.04 -25.88 50.37
C PRO A 698 -9.51 -27.13 49.64
N PHE A 699 -8.56 -28.00 49.29
CA PHE A 699 -8.83 -29.37 48.88
C PHE A 699 -8.54 -30.31 50.05
N ASP A 700 -9.48 -31.18 50.35
CA ASP A 700 -9.30 -32.38 51.19
C ASP A 700 -9.98 -33.55 50.47
N VAL A 701 -9.20 -34.26 49.67
CA VAL A 701 -9.68 -35.25 48.70
C VAL A 701 -9.30 -36.65 49.17
N ASP A 702 -10.28 -37.55 49.18
CA ASP A 702 -10.02 -38.99 49.32
C ASP A 702 -9.39 -39.51 48.02
N VAL A 703 -8.14 -39.96 48.15
CA VAL A 703 -7.33 -40.51 47.06
C VAL A 703 -6.97 -41.98 47.33
N SER A 704 -7.69 -42.63 48.25
CA SER A 704 -7.50 -44.05 48.55
C SER A 704 -7.60 -44.89 47.28
N GLY A 705 -6.57 -45.71 47.06
CA GLY A 705 -6.47 -46.57 45.88
C GLY A 705 -6.01 -45.87 44.60
N TRP A 706 -5.75 -44.56 44.61
CA TRP A 706 -5.20 -43.86 43.45
C TRP A 706 -3.73 -44.25 43.25
N LYS A 707 -3.38 -44.61 42.01
CA LYS A 707 -1.98 -44.87 41.60
C LYS A 707 -1.29 -43.60 41.10
N GLU A 708 -2.08 -42.67 40.58
CA GLU A 708 -1.62 -41.43 39.96
C GLU A 708 -2.38 -40.23 40.53
N LEU A 709 -1.72 -39.07 40.57
CA LEU A 709 -2.31 -37.80 40.96
C LEU A 709 -1.98 -36.73 39.91
N TYR A 710 -3.00 -36.01 39.49
CA TYR A 710 -2.91 -34.90 38.57
C TYR A 710 -3.44 -33.63 39.23
N LEU A 711 -2.59 -32.60 39.25
CA LEU A 711 -2.95 -31.27 39.72
C LEU A 711 -3.05 -30.35 38.51
N THR A 712 -4.25 -29.85 38.23
CA THR A 712 -4.50 -28.98 37.07
C THR A 712 -5.00 -27.61 37.46
N ILE A 713 -4.46 -26.58 36.82
CA ILE A 713 -4.99 -25.22 36.80
C ILE A 713 -5.54 -24.95 35.39
N GLY A 714 -6.83 -24.63 35.28
CA GLY A 714 -7.50 -24.22 34.04
C GLY A 714 -7.89 -22.73 34.06
N ASP A 715 -8.15 -22.18 32.86
CA ASP A 715 -8.63 -20.80 32.67
C ASP A 715 -10.06 -20.66 33.21
N GLY A 716 -10.31 -19.59 33.95
CA GLY A 716 -11.59 -19.21 34.53
C GLY A 716 -12.49 -18.35 33.63
N GLY A 717 -12.14 -18.19 32.36
CA GLY A 717 -12.96 -17.62 31.29
C GLY A 717 -12.69 -16.14 31.00
N ASN A 718 -11.63 -15.55 31.56
CA ASN A 718 -11.19 -14.17 31.27
C ASN A 718 -9.93 -14.11 30.39
N GLY A 719 -9.42 -15.26 29.94
CA GLY A 719 -8.16 -15.37 29.22
C GLY A 719 -7.00 -15.60 30.19
N ASP A 720 -6.01 -16.37 29.76
CA ASP A 720 -5.01 -16.98 30.62
C ASP A 720 -3.78 -16.12 30.91
N GLY A 721 -3.58 -15.00 30.19
CA GLY A 721 -2.33 -14.22 30.24
C GLY A 721 -1.92 -13.64 31.60
N ASN A 722 -2.78 -13.70 32.63
CA ASN A 722 -2.49 -13.28 34.00
C ASN A 722 -2.79 -14.38 35.05
N ASP A 723 -3.01 -15.62 34.61
CA ASP A 723 -3.50 -16.73 35.43
C ASP A 723 -2.36 -17.45 36.17
N HIS A 724 -1.76 -16.72 37.11
CA HIS A 724 -0.71 -17.26 37.96
C HIS A 724 -1.33 -18.00 39.13
N GLY A 725 -1.53 -19.31 39.00
CA GLY A 725 -2.09 -20.16 40.04
C GLY A 725 -1.01 -20.89 40.85
N ALA A 726 -1.40 -21.39 42.02
CA ALA A 726 -0.50 -22.11 42.90
C ALA A 726 -1.23 -23.11 43.80
N TRP A 727 -0.50 -24.17 44.13
CA TRP A 727 -0.88 -25.18 45.11
C TRP A 727 -0.08 -24.92 46.37
N PHE A 728 -0.71 -24.35 47.39
CA PHE A 728 -0.09 -24.03 48.67
C PHE A 728 -0.18 -25.23 49.62
N GLU A 729 0.96 -25.58 50.22
CA GLU A 729 1.13 -26.68 51.17
C GLU A 729 0.52 -28.02 50.71
N PRO A 730 0.78 -28.47 49.46
CA PRO A 730 0.23 -29.72 48.97
C PRO A 730 0.86 -30.91 49.70
N THR A 731 0.03 -31.75 50.31
CA THR A 731 0.44 -32.88 51.16
C THR A 731 -0.37 -34.14 50.86
N LEU A 732 0.26 -35.29 51.09
CA LEU A 732 -0.36 -36.61 51.05
C LEU A 732 -0.37 -37.18 52.46
N VAL A 733 -1.52 -37.64 52.94
CA VAL A 733 -1.67 -38.26 54.27
C VAL A 733 -1.85 -39.76 54.08
N LYS A 734 -1.00 -40.56 54.72
CA LYS A 734 -1.07 -42.02 54.69
C LYS A 734 -2.05 -42.57 55.72
N LYS A 735 -2.37 -43.86 55.59
CA LYS A 735 -3.21 -44.61 56.52
C LYS A 735 -2.68 -44.63 57.96
N ASP A 736 -1.36 -44.59 58.14
CA ASP A 736 -0.67 -44.53 59.45
C ASP A 736 -0.62 -43.12 60.05
N GLY A 737 -1.22 -42.12 59.38
CA GLY A 737 -1.20 -40.72 59.81
C GLY A 737 0.05 -39.94 59.40
N SER A 738 1.07 -40.58 58.82
CA SER A 738 2.25 -39.88 58.33
C SER A 738 1.93 -38.97 57.12
N VAL A 739 2.61 -37.81 57.07
CA VAL A 739 2.38 -36.78 56.05
C VAL A 739 3.60 -36.65 55.15
N ILE A 740 3.39 -36.69 53.84
CA ILE A 740 4.40 -36.43 52.82
C ILE A 740 4.10 -35.08 52.16
N LYS A 741 5.09 -34.18 52.10
CA LYS A 741 4.96 -32.96 51.30
C LYS A 741 5.07 -33.33 49.82
N LEU A 742 4.13 -32.87 49.02
CA LEU A 742 4.13 -33.15 47.59
C LEU A 742 5.33 -32.49 46.87
N THR A 743 5.90 -31.42 47.44
CA THR A 743 7.12 -30.76 46.95
C THR A 743 8.39 -31.60 47.11
N ASP A 744 8.38 -32.58 48.01
CA ASP A 744 9.53 -33.49 48.23
C ASP A 744 9.49 -34.68 47.26
N LEU A 745 8.36 -34.86 46.56
CA LEU A 745 8.19 -35.86 45.50
C LEU A 745 8.52 -35.27 44.14
N LYS A 746 9.33 -35.99 43.35
CA LYS A 746 9.58 -35.65 41.95
C LYS A 746 8.35 -36.00 41.10
N TRP A 747 7.70 -34.98 40.53
CA TRP A 747 6.64 -35.21 39.54
C TRP A 747 7.20 -35.85 38.26
N SER A 748 6.37 -36.61 37.56
CA SER A 748 6.72 -37.26 36.30
C SER A 748 6.74 -36.27 35.13
N LYS A 749 5.81 -35.31 35.09
CA LYS A 749 5.72 -34.29 34.05
C LYS A 749 4.98 -33.05 34.58
N ALA A 750 5.42 -31.87 34.19
CA ALA A 750 4.67 -30.63 34.35
C ALA A 750 4.53 -29.94 32.99
N THR A 751 3.37 -29.35 32.73
CA THR A 751 3.07 -28.54 31.53
C THR A 751 2.38 -27.26 31.99
N GLN A 752 2.63 -26.15 31.29
CA GLN A 752 2.03 -24.85 31.56
C GLN A 752 1.95 -24.04 30.27
N GLY A 753 1.04 -23.07 30.21
CA GLY A 753 0.90 -22.18 29.04
C GLY A 753 2.07 -21.21 28.89
N TRP A 754 2.47 -20.56 29.98
CA TRP A 754 3.54 -19.56 29.98
C TRP A 754 4.42 -19.66 31.25
N GLY A 755 5.67 -19.20 31.15
CA GLY A 755 6.60 -19.20 32.27
C GLY A 755 7.01 -20.60 32.74
N LYS A 756 7.34 -20.74 34.03
CA LYS A 756 7.88 -21.98 34.62
C LYS A 756 7.03 -22.49 35.78
N THR A 757 6.65 -23.77 35.72
CA THR A 757 6.13 -24.49 36.90
C THR A 757 7.28 -24.84 37.83
N GLY A 758 7.18 -24.51 39.12
CA GLY A 758 8.26 -24.82 40.06
C GLY A 758 7.87 -24.80 41.54
N VAL A 759 8.66 -25.52 42.33
CA VAL A 759 8.57 -25.51 43.80
C VAL A 759 9.10 -24.17 44.32
N GLY A 760 8.33 -23.50 45.17
CA GLY A 760 8.73 -22.25 45.83
C GLY A 760 8.81 -21.01 44.92
N ILE A 761 8.46 -21.14 43.63
CA ILE A 761 8.45 -20.03 42.68
C ILE A 761 7.07 -19.86 42.04
N SER A 762 6.73 -18.62 41.67
CA SER A 762 5.60 -18.30 40.81
C SER A 762 5.97 -18.50 39.33
N PRO A 763 5.00 -18.45 38.39
CA PRO A 763 5.29 -18.66 36.97
C PRO A 763 6.27 -17.66 36.34
N THR A 764 6.36 -16.47 36.93
CA THR A 764 7.31 -15.42 36.53
C THR A 764 8.75 -15.71 36.96
N GLY A 765 8.99 -16.72 37.80
CA GLY A 765 10.26 -17.01 38.44
C GLY A 765 10.47 -16.34 39.80
N ALA A 766 9.61 -15.40 40.21
CA ALA A 766 9.68 -14.77 41.53
C ALA A 766 9.33 -15.77 42.67
N LYS A 767 9.78 -15.49 43.91
CA LYS A 767 9.43 -16.27 45.11
C LYS A 767 7.91 -16.40 45.23
N LEU A 768 7.42 -17.61 45.52
CA LEU A 768 6.00 -17.89 45.59
C LEU A 768 5.35 -17.21 46.80
N GLY A 769 4.40 -16.31 46.55
CA GLY A 769 3.55 -15.66 47.56
C GLY A 769 2.06 -15.90 47.30
N ARG A 770 1.22 -15.84 48.36
CA ARG A 770 -0.25 -15.96 48.22
C ARG A 770 -0.85 -14.59 47.89
N SER A 771 -1.79 -14.54 46.94
CA SER A 771 -2.58 -13.33 46.64
C SER A 771 -3.34 -12.78 47.86
N ASP A 772 -3.81 -13.66 48.75
CA ASP A 772 -4.48 -13.30 50.01
C ASP A 772 -3.53 -12.83 51.13
N LYS A 773 -2.21 -12.81 50.87
CA LYS A 773 -1.15 -12.40 51.80
C LYS A 773 -1.07 -13.22 53.09
N LYS A 774 -1.73 -14.38 53.17
CA LYS A 774 -1.52 -15.31 54.28
C LYS A 774 -0.14 -15.97 54.18
N PRO A 775 0.49 -16.33 55.30
CA PRO A 775 1.74 -17.09 55.29
C PRO A 775 1.52 -18.47 54.64
N MET A 776 2.59 -18.99 54.03
CA MET A 776 2.68 -20.37 53.56
C MET A 776 4.08 -20.90 53.86
N ALA A 777 4.21 -22.20 54.16
CA ALA A 777 5.51 -22.81 54.36
C ALA A 777 6.18 -23.25 53.04
N PHE A 778 5.40 -23.78 52.09
CA PHE A 778 5.87 -24.30 50.80
C PHE A 778 4.72 -24.37 49.78
N GLY A 779 5.04 -24.53 48.50
CA GLY A 779 4.03 -24.67 47.46
C GLY A 779 4.62 -24.85 46.07
N ILE A 780 3.73 -25.06 45.09
CA ILE A 780 4.09 -25.21 43.67
C ILE A 780 3.30 -24.17 42.87
N GLY A 781 4.00 -23.25 42.20
CA GLY A 781 3.39 -22.25 41.31
C GLY A 781 3.37 -22.72 39.87
N SER A 782 2.31 -22.36 39.11
CA SER A 782 2.18 -22.66 37.68
C SER A 782 1.21 -21.68 36.97
N HIS A 783 1.32 -21.57 35.65
CA HIS A 783 0.49 -20.68 34.82
C HIS A 783 -0.61 -21.49 34.14
N ALA A 784 -1.87 -21.08 34.27
CA ALA A 784 -2.96 -21.76 33.56
C ALA A 784 -2.81 -21.62 32.02
N VAL A 785 -3.16 -22.59 31.20
CA VAL A 785 -3.55 -23.95 31.54
C VAL A 785 -2.30 -24.78 31.87
N SER A 786 -2.31 -25.44 33.03
CA SER A 786 -1.19 -26.28 33.48
C SER A 786 -1.64 -27.62 34.06
N VAL A 787 -0.80 -28.64 33.91
CA VAL A 787 -0.96 -29.96 34.54
C VAL A 787 0.36 -30.40 35.16
N ILE A 788 0.34 -30.78 36.44
CA ILE A 788 1.43 -31.46 37.15
C ILE A 788 1.01 -32.91 37.39
N SER A 789 1.82 -33.86 36.93
CA SER A 789 1.52 -35.29 36.91
C SER A 789 2.45 -36.07 37.83
N TYR A 790 1.88 -36.80 38.79
CA TYR A 790 2.56 -37.78 39.63
C TYR A 790 2.05 -39.17 39.25
N LYS A 791 2.78 -39.89 38.38
CA LYS A 791 2.36 -41.22 37.88
C LYS A 791 2.58 -42.38 38.86
N LYS A 792 3.25 -42.11 39.99
CA LYS A 792 3.54 -43.12 41.01
C LYS A 792 3.40 -42.50 42.39
N LEU A 793 2.20 -42.63 42.97
CA LEU A 793 1.98 -42.24 44.37
C LEU A 793 2.63 -43.25 45.33
N PRO A 794 3.13 -42.79 46.49
CA PRO A 794 3.59 -43.69 47.55
C PRO A 794 2.47 -44.65 48.00
N PRO A 795 2.79 -45.91 48.36
CA PRO A 795 1.79 -46.85 48.85
C PRO A 795 1.18 -46.35 50.17
N GLY A 796 -0.10 -46.66 50.38
CA GLY A 796 -0.82 -46.36 51.62
C GLY A 796 -1.30 -44.91 51.78
N VAL A 797 -1.26 -44.09 50.72
CA VAL A 797 -1.84 -42.74 50.72
C VAL A 797 -3.37 -42.81 50.72
N MET A 798 -3.99 -42.04 51.62
CA MET A 798 -5.45 -41.99 51.81
C MET A 798 -6.03 -40.62 51.44
N ARG A 799 -5.33 -39.53 51.76
CA ARG A 799 -5.82 -38.17 51.50
C ARG A 799 -4.81 -37.32 50.75
N PHE A 800 -5.29 -36.46 49.85
CA PHE A 800 -4.55 -35.31 49.34
C PHE A 800 -5.13 -34.04 49.94
N LYS A 801 -4.27 -33.19 50.52
CA LYS A 801 -4.67 -31.91 51.10
C LYS A 801 -3.84 -30.77 50.53
N CYS A 802 -4.47 -29.65 50.21
CA CYS A 802 -3.77 -28.41 49.86
C CYS A 802 -4.71 -27.21 49.98
N VAL A 803 -4.16 -26.01 49.86
CA VAL A 803 -4.93 -24.81 49.55
C VAL A 803 -4.55 -24.32 48.16
N ALA A 804 -5.50 -24.30 47.23
CA ALA A 804 -5.29 -23.80 45.88
C ALA A 804 -5.71 -22.33 45.77
N GLY A 805 -4.91 -21.51 45.10
CA GLY A 805 -5.21 -20.08 44.94
C GLY A 805 -4.28 -19.38 43.96
N LEU A 806 -4.50 -18.08 43.76
CA LEU A 806 -3.63 -17.27 42.91
C LEU A 806 -2.33 -16.91 43.64
N ALA A 807 -1.22 -16.97 42.91
CA ALA A 807 0.04 -16.39 43.34
C ALA A 807 -0.07 -14.86 43.35
N ASP A 808 0.65 -14.19 44.24
CA ASP A 808 0.61 -12.73 44.37
C ASP A 808 1.21 -11.95 43.19
N THR A 809 1.83 -12.65 42.24
CA THR A 809 2.27 -12.10 40.95
C THR A 809 1.16 -12.04 39.90
N HIS A 810 -0.05 -12.54 40.18
CA HIS A 810 -1.17 -12.44 39.25
C HIS A 810 -1.55 -10.96 39.02
N ARG A 811 -1.99 -10.62 37.79
CA ARG A 811 -2.55 -9.30 37.47
C ARG A 811 -3.98 -9.43 36.96
N GLY A 812 -4.88 -9.83 37.86
CA GLY A 812 -6.30 -10.02 37.54
C GLY A 812 -6.64 -11.40 36.97
N GLY A 813 -5.78 -12.40 37.18
CA GLY A 813 -6.06 -13.79 36.79
C GLY A 813 -7.32 -14.36 37.44
N ARG A 814 -7.96 -15.31 36.76
CA ARG A 814 -9.13 -16.05 37.23
C ARG A 814 -8.99 -17.49 36.76
N VAL A 815 -8.89 -18.42 37.69
CA VAL A 815 -8.57 -19.83 37.38
C VAL A 815 -9.57 -20.79 38.00
N ARG A 816 -9.54 -22.05 37.55
CA ARG A 816 -10.17 -23.19 38.24
C ARG A 816 -9.16 -24.30 38.47
N PHE A 817 -9.16 -24.86 39.68
CA PHE A 817 -8.26 -25.94 40.07
C PHE A 817 -8.97 -27.29 40.01
N TYR A 818 -8.22 -28.32 39.64
CA TYR A 818 -8.70 -29.71 39.61
C TYR A 818 -7.67 -30.67 40.22
N VAL A 819 -8.18 -31.59 41.04
CA VAL A 819 -7.45 -32.74 41.59
C VAL A 819 -8.07 -34.01 41.02
N SER A 820 -7.30 -34.83 40.31
CA SER A 820 -7.82 -36.02 39.64
C SER A 820 -6.84 -37.19 39.58
N ASN A 821 -7.36 -38.39 39.35
CA ASN A 821 -6.58 -39.62 39.14
C ASN A 821 -6.27 -39.91 37.67
N LYS A 822 -6.68 -39.01 36.77
CA LYS A 822 -6.47 -39.07 35.32
C LYS A 822 -6.23 -37.68 34.76
N VAL A 823 -5.53 -37.59 33.64
CA VAL A 823 -5.38 -36.34 32.89
C VAL A 823 -6.75 -35.89 32.41
N ILE A 824 -7.15 -34.68 32.81
CA ILE A 824 -8.33 -34.02 32.26
C ILE A 824 -7.95 -33.49 30.86
N LYS A 825 -8.81 -33.65 29.84
CA LYS A 825 -8.48 -33.28 28.45
C LYS A 825 -9.15 -31.98 27.97
N LYS A 826 -10.07 -31.41 28.76
CA LYS A 826 -10.78 -30.15 28.48
C LYS A 826 -10.63 -29.21 29.67
N PHE A 827 -9.82 -28.17 29.52
CA PHE A 827 -9.43 -27.26 30.61
C PHE A 827 -9.95 -25.83 30.50
N ALA A 828 -10.65 -25.48 29.43
CA ALA A 828 -11.20 -24.16 29.28
C ALA A 828 -12.53 -24.08 30.05
N GLY A 829 -12.58 -23.36 31.18
CA GLY A 829 -13.75 -22.51 31.38
C GLY A 829 -13.87 -21.70 30.10
N GLY A 830 -15.00 -21.82 29.39
CA GLY A 830 -15.10 -21.37 28.01
C GLY A 830 -14.53 -19.96 27.88
N GLY A 831 -13.26 -19.86 27.44
CA GLY A 831 -12.64 -18.59 27.11
C GLY A 831 -13.59 -17.88 26.18
N LYS A 832 -13.63 -16.53 26.20
CA LYS A 832 -14.51 -15.72 25.33
C LYS A 832 -14.73 -16.48 24.04
N LYS A 833 -15.95 -17.02 23.85
CA LYS A 833 -16.25 -17.99 22.80
C LYS A 833 -15.55 -17.50 21.55
N GLN A 834 -14.48 -18.19 21.13
CA GLN A 834 -13.71 -17.71 19.98
C GLN A 834 -14.74 -17.54 18.88
N ILE A 835 -14.86 -16.30 18.38
CA ILE A 835 -15.75 -16.04 17.26
C ILE A 835 -15.17 -16.91 16.16
N VAL A 836 -15.96 -17.92 15.74
CA VAL A 836 -15.57 -18.78 14.63
C VAL A 836 -15.33 -17.86 13.46
N GLU A 837 -14.07 -17.74 13.10
CA GLU A 837 -13.60 -16.89 12.02
C GLU A 837 -13.99 -17.56 10.72
N GLY A 838 -14.84 -16.90 9.94
CA GLY A 838 -15.17 -17.37 8.60
C GLY A 838 -14.03 -17.11 7.62
N PRO A 839 -14.06 -17.73 6.43
CA PRO A 839 -13.02 -17.54 5.42
C PRO A 839 -13.05 -16.09 4.92
N HIS A 840 -11.94 -15.36 5.11
CA HIS A 840 -11.75 -14.00 4.56
C HIS A 840 -10.43 -13.85 3.78
N ALA A 841 -9.67 -14.94 3.67
CA ALA A 841 -8.43 -15.04 2.90
C ALA A 841 -8.36 -16.37 2.14
N SER A 842 -9.48 -16.78 1.57
CA SER A 842 -9.59 -17.97 0.72
C SER A 842 -10.43 -17.60 -0.52
N PRO A 843 -10.07 -18.08 -1.73
CA PRO A 843 -10.79 -17.72 -2.94
C PRO A 843 -12.27 -18.15 -2.84
N ASN A 844 -13.17 -17.27 -3.27
CA ASN A 844 -14.61 -17.55 -3.32
C ASN A 844 -15.25 -16.77 -4.47
N SER A 845 -14.94 -17.17 -5.70
CA SER A 845 -15.45 -16.52 -6.91
C SER A 845 -16.99 -16.51 -7.00
N ALA A 846 -17.65 -17.50 -6.39
CA ALA A 846 -19.10 -17.62 -6.35
C ALA A 846 -19.80 -16.55 -5.48
N SER A 847 -19.10 -15.89 -4.55
CA SER A 847 -19.70 -14.83 -3.73
C SER A 847 -19.74 -13.46 -4.42
N ILE A 848 -18.91 -13.25 -5.46
CA ILE A 848 -18.65 -11.93 -6.05
C ILE A 848 -19.88 -11.37 -6.77
N LEU A 849 -20.48 -12.12 -7.70
CA LEU A 849 -21.67 -11.66 -8.43
C LEU A 849 -22.82 -11.29 -7.47
N PRO A 850 -23.20 -12.18 -6.51
CA PRO A 850 -24.17 -11.81 -5.49
C PRO A 850 -23.78 -10.57 -4.69
N HIS A 851 -22.49 -10.41 -4.37
CA HIS A 851 -21.99 -9.25 -3.64
C HIS A 851 -22.21 -7.95 -4.38
N VAL A 852 -21.68 -7.82 -5.60
CA VAL A 852 -21.81 -6.59 -6.38
C VAL A 852 -23.26 -6.31 -6.77
N ALA A 853 -24.10 -7.34 -6.97
CA ALA A 853 -25.52 -7.15 -7.22
C ALA A 853 -26.25 -6.54 -6.00
N ARG A 854 -25.89 -6.95 -4.78
CA ARG A 854 -26.43 -6.33 -3.56
C ARG A 854 -25.92 -4.90 -3.36
N GLN A 855 -24.63 -4.65 -3.65
CA GLN A 855 -24.08 -3.29 -3.61
C GLN A 855 -24.79 -2.37 -4.62
N ALA A 856 -25.11 -2.88 -5.81
CA ALA A 856 -25.92 -2.17 -6.80
C ALA A 856 -27.34 -1.89 -6.29
N LEU A 857 -28.02 -2.87 -5.67
CA LEU A 857 -29.35 -2.66 -5.06
C LEU A 857 -29.32 -1.57 -3.97
N VAL A 858 -28.29 -1.56 -3.13
CA VAL A 858 -28.07 -0.53 -2.09
C VAL A 858 -27.85 0.84 -2.72
N ALA A 859 -26.97 0.93 -3.73
CA ALA A 859 -26.70 2.18 -4.46
C ALA A 859 -27.95 2.74 -5.15
N LEU A 860 -28.80 1.89 -5.73
CA LEU A 860 -30.07 2.25 -6.36
C LEU A 860 -31.17 2.62 -5.35
N ARG A 861 -30.95 2.40 -4.05
CA ARG A 861 -31.97 2.53 -2.99
C ARG A 861 -33.22 1.70 -3.30
N ALA A 862 -33.02 0.45 -3.72
CA ALA A 862 -34.08 -0.46 -4.16
C ALA A 862 -34.91 -1.08 -3.02
N GLY A 863 -35.16 -0.32 -1.94
CA GLY A 863 -35.82 -0.80 -0.71
C GLY A 863 -37.17 -1.49 -0.95
N PRO A 864 -38.14 -0.84 -1.61
CA PRO A 864 -39.44 -1.46 -1.92
C PRO A 864 -39.31 -2.78 -2.70
N ALA A 865 -38.50 -2.81 -3.76
CA ALA A 865 -38.29 -4.02 -4.56
C ALA A 865 -37.67 -5.17 -3.74
N CYS A 866 -36.73 -4.86 -2.84
CA CYS A 866 -36.17 -5.85 -1.92
C CYS A 866 -37.22 -6.36 -0.91
N VAL A 867 -38.09 -5.49 -0.41
CA VAL A 867 -39.18 -5.90 0.51
C VAL A 867 -40.18 -6.80 -0.21
N ASP A 868 -40.54 -6.49 -1.46
CA ASP A 868 -41.44 -7.31 -2.28
C ASP A 868 -40.86 -8.70 -2.59
N ALA A 869 -39.53 -8.83 -2.65
CA ALA A 869 -38.86 -10.10 -2.87
C ALA A 869 -38.86 -11.02 -1.63
N ILE A 870 -39.28 -10.55 -0.45
CA ILE A 870 -39.34 -11.36 0.78
C ILE A 870 -40.44 -12.43 0.64
N GLY A 871 -40.05 -13.71 0.78
CA GLY A 871 -40.93 -14.86 0.54
C GLY A 871 -40.81 -15.45 -0.87
N THR A 872 -39.99 -14.86 -1.74
CA THR A 872 -39.64 -15.42 -3.06
C THR A 872 -38.29 -16.17 -2.99
N PRO A 873 -37.87 -16.88 -4.04
CA PRO A 873 -36.52 -17.45 -4.11
C PRO A 873 -35.38 -16.42 -3.94
N ASN A 874 -35.62 -15.13 -4.18
CA ASN A 874 -34.61 -14.07 -4.09
C ASN A 874 -34.52 -13.41 -2.69
N GLN A 875 -35.26 -13.93 -1.70
CA GLN A 875 -35.37 -13.30 -0.38
C GLN A 875 -34.03 -13.14 0.35
N SER A 876 -33.08 -14.08 0.18
CA SER A 876 -31.81 -14.07 0.92
C SER A 876 -30.93 -12.90 0.50
N GLY A 877 -30.81 -12.66 -0.82
CA GLY A 877 -30.12 -11.50 -1.36
C GLY A 877 -30.83 -10.19 -1.02
N ALA A 878 -32.17 -10.17 -1.12
CA ALA A 878 -32.98 -9.00 -0.79
C ALA A 878 -32.82 -8.54 0.67
N LEU A 879 -32.97 -9.46 1.62
CA LEU A 879 -32.82 -9.20 3.06
C LEU A 879 -31.39 -8.78 3.41
N MET A 880 -30.39 -9.35 2.73
CA MET A 880 -28.99 -8.99 2.96
C MET A 880 -28.64 -7.61 2.36
N ALA A 881 -29.26 -7.20 1.26
CA ALA A 881 -29.14 -5.82 0.76
C ALA A 881 -29.83 -4.82 1.70
N LEU A 882 -31.05 -5.13 2.19
CA LEU A 882 -31.82 -4.28 3.10
C LEU A 882 -31.05 -3.92 4.38
N ARG A 883 -30.19 -4.82 4.88
CA ARG A 883 -29.29 -4.57 6.04
C ARG A 883 -28.42 -3.31 5.93
N TYR A 884 -28.20 -2.80 4.72
CA TYR A 884 -27.35 -1.64 4.45
C TYR A 884 -28.14 -0.42 3.93
N MET A 885 -29.48 -0.48 3.92
CA MET A 885 -30.32 0.61 3.41
C MET A 885 -30.91 1.45 4.55
N HIS A 886 -30.10 2.33 5.15
CA HIS A 886 -30.54 3.30 6.17
C HIS A 886 -31.30 4.47 5.53
N HIS A 887 -32.46 4.16 4.95
CA HIS A 887 -33.39 5.13 4.36
C HIS A 887 -34.78 4.92 4.96
N PRO A 888 -35.49 5.98 5.40
CA PRO A 888 -36.82 5.88 5.99
C PRO A 888 -37.80 5.03 5.18
N GLU A 889 -37.89 5.26 3.87
CA GLU A 889 -38.78 4.53 2.97
C GLU A 889 -38.57 3.01 3.01
N ALA A 890 -37.32 2.55 2.96
CA ALA A 890 -36.98 1.12 2.97
C ALA A 890 -37.30 0.48 4.32
N VAL A 891 -37.01 1.19 5.42
CA VAL A 891 -37.30 0.72 6.78
C VAL A 891 -38.80 0.64 7.02
N ASP A 892 -39.56 1.65 6.61
CA ASP A 892 -41.02 1.70 6.77
C ASP A 892 -41.69 0.56 6.01
N ALA A 893 -41.25 0.28 4.79
CA ALA A 893 -41.71 -0.88 4.02
C ALA A 893 -41.37 -2.21 4.72
N LEU A 894 -40.16 -2.33 5.27
CA LEU A 894 -39.73 -3.53 5.99
C LEU A 894 -40.49 -3.74 7.31
N LEU A 895 -40.77 -2.68 8.06
CA LEU A 895 -41.59 -2.71 9.27
C LEU A 895 -43.01 -3.18 8.97
N LYS A 896 -43.64 -2.61 7.93
CA LYS A 896 -44.97 -3.06 7.45
C LYS A 896 -44.96 -4.55 7.06
N ARG A 897 -43.91 -5.01 6.38
CA ARG A 897 -43.75 -6.43 6.03
C ARG A 897 -43.54 -7.31 7.25
N PHE A 898 -42.76 -6.85 8.24
CA PHE A 898 -42.51 -7.55 9.50
C PHE A 898 -43.79 -7.79 10.29
N GLU A 899 -44.64 -6.76 10.43
CA GLU A 899 -45.91 -6.87 11.16
C GLU A 899 -46.88 -7.85 10.50
N LYS A 900 -46.96 -7.83 9.16
CA LYS A 900 -47.84 -8.70 8.37
C LYS A 900 -47.33 -10.15 8.24
N SER A 901 -46.07 -10.43 8.58
CA SER A 901 -45.50 -11.76 8.39
C SER A 901 -45.97 -12.74 9.46
N LEU A 902 -46.60 -13.83 9.03
CA LEU A 902 -47.07 -14.92 9.89
C LEU A 902 -46.08 -16.10 9.96
N GLU A 903 -45.37 -16.37 8.86
CA GLU A 903 -44.35 -17.43 8.80
C GLU A 903 -43.16 -17.15 9.72
N SER A 904 -42.91 -18.05 10.69
CA SER A 904 -41.94 -17.81 11.77
C SER A 904 -40.50 -17.60 11.24
N ASP A 905 -40.02 -18.43 10.30
CA ASP A 905 -38.68 -18.28 9.72
C ASP A 905 -38.53 -16.95 8.94
N THR A 906 -39.50 -16.60 8.10
CA THR A 906 -39.48 -15.33 7.36
C THR A 906 -39.48 -14.13 8.31
N LYS A 907 -40.31 -14.17 9.36
CA LYS A 907 -40.39 -13.12 10.37
C LYS A 907 -39.07 -12.98 11.13
N GLN A 908 -38.42 -14.08 11.50
CA GLN A 908 -37.10 -14.09 12.15
C GLN A 908 -36.00 -13.52 11.24
N ARG A 909 -36.05 -13.79 9.93
CA ARG A 909 -35.09 -13.22 8.95
C ARG A 909 -35.27 -11.72 8.74
N ILE A 910 -36.52 -11.24 8.73
CA ILE A 910 -36.81 -9.81 8.72
C ILE A 910 -36.28 -9.16 10.00
N ALA A 911 -36.50 -9.79 11.17
CA ALA A 911 -35.99 -9.29 12.45
C ALA A 911 -34.46 -9.12 12.44
N ARG A 912 -33.71 -10.03 11.80
CA ARG A 912 -32.26 -9.87 11.60
C ARG A 912 -31.90 -8.58 10.87
N SER A 913 -32.64 -8.26 9.81
CA SER A 913 -32.39 -7.06 9.01
C SER A 913 -32.76 -5.79 9.78
N LEU A 914 -33.87 -5.82 10.54
CA LEU A 914 -34.27 -4.73 11.43
C LEU A 914 -33.26 -4.49 12.56
N VAL A 915 -32.76 -5.56 13.21
CA VAL A 915 -31.71 -5.45 14.23
C VAL A 915 -30.45 -4.79 13.65
N ARG A 916 -30.02 -5.19 12.44
CA ARG A 916 -28.90 -4.53 11.76
C ARG A 916 -29.16 -3.03 11.53
N LEU A 917 -30.36 -2.69 11.08
CA LEU A 917 -30.76 -1.32 10.76
C LEU A 917 -31.02 -0.45 11.99
N ALA A 918 -31.10 -1.02 13.20
CA ALA A 918 -31.35 -0.24 14.42
C ALA A 918 -30.27 0.82 14.67
N ASN A 919 -29.04 0.57 14.23
CA ASN A 919 -27.93 1.53 14.28
C ASN A 919 -27.32 1.73 12.89
N LYS A 920 -26.57 2.82 12.72
CA LYS A 920 -25.63 3.02 11.61
C LYS A 920 -24.23 3.31 12.13
N GLU A 921 -23.24 3.25 11.25
CA GLU A 921 -21.89 3.70 11.59
C GLU A 921 -21.90 5.21 11.91
N LYS A 922 -21.20 5.62 12.97
CA LYS A 922 -20.98 7.05 13.26
C LYS A 922 -20.34 7.70 12.02
N PRO A 923 -20.84 8.87 11.55
CA PRO A 923 -20.16 9.62 10.50
C PRO A 923 -18.69 9.82 10.86
N TYR A 924 -17.79 9.46 9.95
CA TYR A 924 -16.35 9.57 10.18
C TYR A 924 -15.90 11.02 10.05
N GLN A 925 -15.20 11.51 11.08
CA GLN A 925 -14.72 12.90 11.17
C GLN A 925 -13.20 12.98 11.30
N GLY A 926 -12.46 11.91 10.98
CA GLY A 926 -10.99 11.88 11.12
C GLY A 926 -10.52 11.89 12.58
N ASP A 927 -11.45 11.70 13.51
CA ASP A 927 -11.26 11.81 14.95
C ASP A 927 -10.85 10.48 15.61
N THR A 928 -11.11 9.36 14.94
CA THR A 928 -11.02 8.01 15.50
C THR A 928 -10.27 7.05 14.56
N TRP A 929 -9.40 6.23 15.15
CA TRP A 929 -8.74 5.10 14.49
C TRP A 929 -8.58 3.99 15.51
N TRP A 930 -8.77 2.75 15.08
CA TRP A 930 -8.83 1.56 15.94
C TRP A 930 -7.46 1.01 16.35
N GLY A 931 -6.39 1.75 16.06
CA GLY A 931 -5.04 1.25 16.23
C GLY A 931 -4.71 0.16 15.22
N THR A 932 -3.63 -0.57 15.47
CA THR A 932 -3.18 -1.60 14.53
C THR A 932 -4.03 -2.88 14.58
N ARG A 933 -4.89 -3.05 15.59
CA ARG A 933 -5.70 -4.25 15.86
C ARG A 933 -7.16 -3.85 16.19
N PRO A 934 -8.04 -3.81 15.18
CA PRO A 934 -9.44 -3.45 15.39
C PRO A 934 -10.23 -4.49 16.18
N ASP A 935 -11.34 -4.04 16.73
CA ASP A 935 -12.40 -4.86 17.29
C ASP A 935 -13.04 -5.74 16.19
N THR A 936 -13.13 -7.05 16.44
CA THR A 936 -13.64 -8.06 15.47
C THR A 936 -15.15 -8.29 15.56
N ARG A 937 -15.84 -7.57 16.45
CA ARG A 937 -17.26 -7.84 16.74
C ARG A 937 -18.22 -7.39 15.65
N GLY A 938 -17.87 -6.35 14.88
CA GLY A 938 -18.73 -5.73 13.86
C GLY A 938 -20.17 -5.48 14.33
N PRO A 939 -21.12 -5.19 13.44
CA PRO A 939 -20.95 -4.81 12.03
C PRO A 939 -20.65 -3.33 11.81
N TYR A 940 -20.85 -2.50 12.84
CA TYR A 940 -20.41 -1.10 12.89
C TYR A 940 -19.37 -0.96 13.97
N TYR A 941 -18.33 -0.17 13.74
CA TYR A 941 -17.30 0.06 14.75
C TYR A 941 -17.86 0.89 15.91
N TYR A 942 -18.51 2.02 15.58
CA TYR A 942 -19.22 2.92 16.48
C TYR A 942 -20.73 2.95 16.14
N PRO A 943 -21.50 1.93 16.58
CA PRO A 943 -22.93 1.88 16.33
C PRO A 943 -23.62 3.11 16.96
N THR A 944 -24.33 3.87 16.12
CA THR A 944 -24.99 5.12 16.51
C THR A 944 -26.46 5.07 16.11
N PRO A 945 -27.39 5.47 16.99
CA PRO A 945 -28.80 5.65 16.64
C PRO A 945 -29.00 6.65 15.49
N TRP A 946 -30.12 6.53 14.80
CA TRP A 946 -30.54 7.41 13.73
C TRP A 946 -32.07 7.54 13.73
N GLU A 947 -32.63 8.29 12.79
CA GLU A 947 -34.05 8.71 12.83
C GLU A 947 -35.07 7.57 12.96
N LYS A 948 -34.76 6.35 12.47
CA LYS A 948 -35.64 5.18 12.54
C LYS A 948 -35.34 4.20 13.68
N THR A 949 -34.34 4.48 14.52
CA THR A 949 -33.93 3.55 15.60
C THR A 949 -35.08 3.23 16.55
N GLU A 950 -35.82 4.25 16.99
CA GLU A 950 -36.88 4.06 17.98
C GLU A 950 -38.07 3.25 17.43
N GLU A 951 -38.50 3.54 16.20
CA GLU A 951 -39.54 2.77 15.51
C GLU A 951 -39.16 1.29 15.35
N ILE A 952 -37.90 1.02 14.99
CA ILE A 952 -37.35 -0.34 14.90
C ILE A 952 -37.38 -1.02 16.27
N HIS A 953 -36.95 -0.34 17.33
CA HIS A 953 -36.97 -0.89 18.70
C HIS A 953 -38.38 -1.28 19.13
N GLN A 954 -39.35 -0.40 18.94
CA GLN A 954 -40.75 -0.64 19.31
C GLN A 954 -41.32 -1.87 18.59
N ALA A 955 -41.06 -2.01 17.29
CA ALA A 955 -41.50 -3.18 16.53
C ALA A 955 -40.86 -4.49 17.00
N LEU A 956 -39.54 -4.49 17.25
CA LEU A 956 -38.82 -5.66 17.75
C LEU A 956 -39.27 -6.06 19.17
N VAL A 957 -39.49 -5.08 20.05
CA VAL A 957 -39.98 -5.33 21.42
C VAL A 957 -41.40 -5.89 21.40
N LYS A 958 -42.30 -5.32 20.57
CA LYS A 958 -43.67 -5.83 20.39
C LYS A 958 -43.64 -7.28 19.92
N ALA A 959 -42.82 -7.61 18.92
CA ALA A 959 -42.66 -8.98 18.42
C ALA A 959 -42.07 -9.94 19.46
N ALA A 960 -41.08 -9.50 20.25
CA ALA A 960 -40.48 -10.33 21.30
C ALA A 960 -41.44 -10.58 22.48
N LYS A 961 -42.34 -9.64 22.79
CA LYS A 961 -43.35 -9.79 23.86
C LYS A 961 -44.53 -10.66 23.45
N THR A 962 -45.02 -10.49 22.22
CA THR A 962 -46.26 -11.13 21.73
C THR A 962 -46.04 -12.36 20.88
N GLY A 963 -44.84 -12.56 20.32
CA GLY A 963 -44.50 -13.69 19.47
C GLY A 963 -44.08 -14.95 20.23
N ASP A 964 -43.76 -16.00 19.47
CA ASP A 964 -43.26 -17.27 20.01
C ASP A 964 -41.89 -17.11 20.73
N PRO A 965 -41.50 -18.06 21.60
CA PRO A 965 -40.19 -18.01 22.26
C PRO A 965 -38.99 -17.99 21.30
N ALA A 966 -39.14 -18.54 20.08
CA ALA A 966 -38.07 -18.60 19.11
C ALA A 966 -37.74 -17.22 18.53
N ILE A 967 -38.74 -16.41 18.16
CA ILE A 967 -38.50 -15.05 17.68
C ILE A 967 -37.93 -14.14 18.76
N ARG A 968 -38.37 -14.29 20.02
CA ARG A 968 -37.76 -13.61 21.17
C ARG A 968 -36.28 -13.97 21.29
N PHE A 969 -35.95 -15.26 21.28
CA PHE A 969 -34.58 -15.75 21.37
C PHE A 969 -33.71 -15.24 20.23
N VAL A 970 -34.22 -15.29 19.00
CA VAL A 970 -33.52 -14.81 17.79
C VAL A 970 -33.24 -13.31 17.89
N ILE A 971 -34.23 -12.49 18.24
CA ILE A 971 -34.04 -11.03 18.39
C ILE A 971 -32.97 -10.75 19.45
N SER A 972 -33.05 -11.38 20.63
CA SER A 972 -32.08 -11.18 21.70
C SER A 972 -30.66 -11.58 21.29
N LYS A 973 -30.50 -12.73 20.62
CA LYS A 973 -29.19 -13.20 20.17
C LYS A 973 -28.60 -12.37 19.03
N LEU A 974 -29.44 -11.84 18.15
CA LEU A 974 -29.00 -10.94 17.10
C LEU A 974 -28.65 -9.56 17.64
N ALA A 975 -29.41 -9.02 18.60
CA ALA A 975 -29.07 -7.76 19.26
C ALA A 975 -27.74 -7.86 20.01
N GLU A 976 -27.50 -8.99 20.70
CA GLU A 976 -26.20 -9.32 21.30
C GLU A 976 -25.09 -9.43 20.22
N LYS A 977 -25.38 -10.08 19.08
CA LYS A 977 -24.44 -10.23 17.97
C LYS A 977 -24.03 -8.87 17.41
N ASP A 978 -25.00 -8.01 17.10
CA ASP A 978 -24.78 -6.76 16.38
C ASP A 978 -24.51 -5.56 17.32
N ARG A 979 -24.38 -5.80 18.64
CA ARG A 979 -24.14 -4.78 19.68
C ARG A 979 -25.23 -3.70 19.70
N VAL A 980 -26.47 -4.12 19.57
CA VAL A 980 -27.65 -3.25 19.59
C VAL A 980 -28.28 -3.30 20.98
N SER A 981 -28.37 -2.14 21.63
CA SER A 981 -29.14 -1.98 22.86
C SER A 981 -30.60 -1.69 22.50
N ILE A 982 -31.52 -2.61 22.83
CA ILE A 982 -32.95 -2.48 22.57
C ILE A 982 -33.67 -2.32 23.92
N PRO A 983 -34.01 -1.08 24.34
CA PRO A 983 -34.73 -0.83 25.59
C PRO A 983 -36.07 -1.58 25.63
N GLY A 984 -36.38 -2.22 26.76
CA GLY A 984 -37.65 -2.93 26.96
C GLY A 984 -37.73 -4.34 26.33
N LEU A 985 -36.64 -4.84 25.73
CA LEU A 985 -36.57 -6.21 25.22
C LEU A 985 -36.55 -7.22 26.40
N PRO A 986 -37.46 -8.21 26.43
CA PRO A 986 -37.47 -9.25 27.47
C PRO A 986 -36.16 -10.05 27.48
N LYS A 987 -35.70 -10.45 28.67
CA LYS A 987 -34.55 -11.36 28.79
C LYS A 987 -34.89 -12.71 28.13
N SER A 988 -33.97 -13.24 27.33
CA SER A 988 -34.03 -14.63 26.87
C SER A 988 -33.56 -15.50 28.04
N GLU A 989 -34.49 -16.17 28.73
CA GLU A 989 -34.15 -17.24 29.68
C GLU A 989 -33.61 -18.48 28.95
#